data_AF-G0QNW3-F1
#
_entry.id   AF-G0QNW3-F1
#
_cell.length_a   1.000
_cell.length_b   1.000
_cell.length_c   1.000
_cell.angle_alpha   90.00
_cell.angle_beta   90.00
_cell.angle_gamma   90.00
#
_symmetry.space_group_name_H-M   'P 1'
#
loop_
_entity.id
_entity.type
_entity.pdbx_description
1 polymer ?
#
loop_
_entity_poly.entity_id
_entity_poly.type
_entity_poly.pdbx_seq_one_letter_code
_entity_poly.pdbx_strand_id
1 'polypeptide(L)'
;MQNALPGISITQHVQLKYVFGMNPNIKNSLLFHDEERIIYPAGYNIVLYDLQDKSQHYYQGTNEYRGISCVCLSPLKRYLALGVKGQGNEKPGIILFDTFTQKRRKNLGFGQSPQLEYYNIKQWISVAFPNQNQETRYIYSLSGGGGDHILCWWWHEKGRCIGYYDLGIQNDIFDLQIGSIGNLDTNLITISGNKFFKCYVKSEEQLKDEKNTNQIQELQMQKNILNQVPEQYKNRQFIQHLWLSCDNLVLLVSLTGELLIFDSILNFIQVVDNSTENLNVVTACIFSKGFFVAFEAGIVLQYNIMQGEQEIFNCVLQYNVKKILDLKEKTEIKCMCINKGEDKLIFSLSNCQIHELKLKQNIEYVKQIHLVEDIDNNMITLPFHTGPIISMDICKRKPIIATLSTDRYIKIWDYEKKTIDIQWSFNQEVSCLSLHPQGFGIVVAFADKLKLMNLCIHNSTNNQKNKAYKEISPFKGCKEIKFSNGGQYFAAVNSSSSNQIIQVFQFFTGENPQHHIFKGHTGRVKCIAWSTDDSMLVSCGMDGMILAWKVDQDFQAQQPTVPRIVDIHCKGVNFYGITLSEDNKTIIAAGSDKNIHLVNIGDYPHADKTEKKMLDVNLSCLGFPSSNKLLFAGIQDDTRLCGALRCFIYPISHGKFTDYQAHDERGVEKIRITNDDKYIITVGRDGCMMFFEIKEKDIRQARMKDGYAKFSEEVLVSRADLDDLKNIKDNLQLQITEFSNQNAMLVITSRQEDIYMLDEQIKLNQIKRQNQIESLKKQKNQEEAKLINELNELQELAELEIQTMDTKYQKEVMSLVEQYENFKRLHEIENNKNNKKKSKLEQENNQKLIALDNEFQKQLEEQRTQKKRVEKQIQERQKQYAEAQDLEKFKFVLDHKIKELKRDIGPREEEIAKMKEQTNIMDAKLKELNTYNNFLGTVVDELYTAQETMKEEIKIQRQVMFEQQIKISRFKDDIYALAQYILDFNRLKKSDYQNKPDVYQYDEVFNIQMNQSLIFHQYFSNSINQLINGQNTAFLIHGPSNCGKSYIFSGEQERDDKGIIYQGCQKILQEIPEQEILLQICSIYQNQIFDLLSTHKPATNFQQFINMIKK
;
A
#
# COMPACT_ATOMS: atom_id res chain seq x y z
N MET A 1 -51.24 23.87 -11.42
CA MET A 1 -50.78 22.50 -11.74
C MET A 1 -49.54 22.65 -12.61
N GLN A 2 -48.31 22.67 -12.08
CA GLN A 2 -47.78 21.79 -11.03
C GLN A 2 -48.05 20.32 -11.34
N ASN A 3 -47.17 19.74 -12.13
CA ASN A 3 -46.67 18.38 -11.92
C ASN A 3 -45.15 18.49 -11.97
N ALA A 4 -44.56 18.80 -10.82
CA ALA A 4 -43.12 18.70 -10.65
C ALA A 4 -42.76 17.21 -10.65
N LEU A 5 -41.99 16.77 -11.65
CA LEU A 5 -41.19 15.56 -11.48
C LEU A 5 -40.28 15.78 -10.26
N PRO A 6 -40.16 14.81 -9.35
CA PRO A 6 -39.42 14.99 -8.10
C PRO A 6 -37.97 15.37 -8.42
N GLY A 7 -37.44 16.31 -7.62
CA GLY A 7 -36.17 16.95 -7.90
C GLY A 7 -35.02 15.95 -8.06
N ILE A 8 -34.59 15.74 -9.30
CA ILE A 8 -33.20 15.35 -9.58
C ILE A 8 -32.37 16.56 -9.18
N SER A 9 -31.89 16.57 -7.94
CA SER A 9 -30.78 17.43 -7.56
C SER A 9 -29.68 17.23 -8.59
N ILE A 10 -29.13 18.32 -9.12
CA ILE A 10 -28.06 18.24 -10.11
C ILE A 10 -26.86 17.59 -9.40
N THR A 11 -26.71 16.28 -9.63
CA THR A 11 -25.72 15.47 -8.93
C THR A 11 -24.32 15.91 -9.35
N GLN A 12 -23.35 15.84 -8.45
CA GLN A 12 -21.94 15.97 -8.83
C GLN A 12 -21.55 14.80 -9.73
N HIS A 13 -21.74 14.98 -11.04
CA HIS A 13 -21.35 14.03 -12.08
C HIS A 13 -19.83 13.85 -12.15
N VAL A 14 -19.08 14.82 -11.62
CA VAL A 14 -17.62 14.90 -11.67
C VAL A 14 -17.06 15.27 -10.29
N GLN A 15 -15.90 14.74 -9.92
CA GLN A 15 -15.14 15.16 -8.73
C GLN A 15 -13.63 15.28 -9.05
N LEU A 16 -12.98 16.36 -8.60
CA LEU A 16 -11.51 16.46 -8.61
C LEU A 16 -10.88 15.34 -7.78
N LYS A 17 -9.98 14.57 -8.40
CA LYS A 17 -9.38 13.34 -7.85
C LYS A 17 -7.88 13.47 -7.57
N TYR A 18 -7.12 14.05 -8.50
CA TYR A 18 -5.68 14.23 -8.36
C TYR A 18 -5.20 15.49 -9.08
N VAL A 19 -4.20 16.18 -8.53
CA VAL A 19 -3.55 17.34 -9.13
C VAL A 19 -2.05 17.15 -9.22
N PHE A 20 -1.49 17.33 -10.41
CA PHE A 20 -0.07 17.45 -10.66
C PHE A 20 0.31 18.91 -10.92
N GLY A 21 1.42 19.34 -10.34
CA GLY A 21 1.90 20.72 -10.38
C GLY A 21 1.63 21.50 -9.10
N MET A 22 2.29 22.64 -8.98
CA MET A 22 2.10 23.66 -7.95
C MET A 22 2.42 25.02 -8.57
N ASN A 23 1.91 26.12 -7.99
CA ASN A 23 2.32 27.46 -8.39
C ASN A 23 3.25 28.08 -7.32
N PRO A 24 4.59 28.04 -7.48
CA PRO A 24 5.52 28.54 -6.48
C PRO A 24 5.52 30.07 -6.34
N ASN A 25 4.96 30.80 -7.31
CA ASN A 25 4.98 32.26 -7.36
C ASN A 25 3.90 32.92 -6.47
N ILE A 26 3.01 32.13 -5.87
CA ILE A 26 2.03 32.63 -4.89
C ILE A 26 2.75 32.93 -3.57
N LYS A 27 2.44 34.07 -2.92
CA LYS A 27 3.03 34.43 -1.63
C LYS A 27 2.61 33.40 -0.57
N ASN A 28 3.58 32.86 0.16
CA ASN A 28 3.43 31.74 1.09
C ASN A 28 2.88 30.48 0.40
N SER A 29 3.45 30.11 -0.75
CA SER A 29 3.05 28.94 -1.56
C SER A 29 3.28 27.58 -0.89
N LEU A 30 3.88 27.52 0.29
CA LEU A 30 4.11 26.28 1.04
C LEU A 30 3.98 26.51 2.54
N LEU A 31 3.08 25.78 3.19
CA LEU A 31 2.81 25.87 4.63
C LEU A 31 2.57 24.49 5.24
N PHE A 32 3.01 24.25 6.47
CA PHE A 32 2.58 23.07 7.23
C PHE A 32 1.16 23.27 7.79
N HIS A 33 0.24 22.36 7.45
CA HIS A 33 -1.04 22.26 8.13
C HIS A 33 -0.87 21.59 9.50
N ASP A 34 -0.15 20.46 9.56
CA ASP A 34 0.23 19.68 10.75
C ASP A 34 1.56 18.97 10.51
N GLU A 35 2.10 18.20 11.47
CA GLU A 35 3.42 17.55 11.35
C GLU A 35 3.57 16.67 10.09
N GLU A 36 2.45 16.15 9.59
CA GLU A 36 2.38 15.18 8.51
C GLU A 36 1.61 15.70 7.29
N ARG A 37 1.14 16.95 7.34
CA ARG A 37 0.28 17.52 6.28
C ARG A 37 0.77 18.88 5.85
N ILE A 38 0.95 19.04 4.56
CA ILE A 38 1.39 20.30 3.93
C ILE A 38 0.28 20.88 3.06
N ILE A 39 0.31 22.20 2.89
CA ILE A 39 -0.61 22.97 2.06
C ILE A 39 0.20 23.71 0.99
N TYR A 40 -0.22 23.54 -0.28
CA TYR A 40 0.33 24.28 -1.42
C TYR A 40 -0.75 24.59 -2.47
N PRO A 41 -0.67 25.70 -3.21
CA PRO A 41 -1.61 26.03 -4.27
C PRO A 41 -1.22 25.37 -5.60
N ALA A 42 -2.21 24.86 -6.33
CA ALA A 42 -2.05 24.26 -7.66
C ALA A 42 -3.23 24.68 -8.55
N GLY A 43 -2.95 25.48 -9.57
CA GLY A 43 -3.97 26.23 -10.32
C GLY A 43 -4.79 27.12 -9.40
N TYR A 44 -6.12 27.02 -9.50
CA TYR A 44 -7.06 27.74 -8.63
C TYR A 44 -7.44 26.91 -7.37
N ASN A 45 -6.92 25.70 -7.20
CA ASN A 45 -7.20 24.85 -6.05
C ASN A 45 -6.04 24.87 -5.03
N ILE A 46 -6.34 24.62 -3.76
CA ILE A 46 -5.30 24.33 -2.77
C ILE A 46 -5.26 22.82 -2.54
N VAL A 47 -4.07 22.25 -2.61
CA VAL A 47 -3.83 20.86 -2.22
C VAL A 47 -3.41 20.83 -0.76
N LEU A 48 -4.16 20.07 0.04
CA LEU A 48 -3.73 19.55 1.33
C LEU A 48 -3.16 18.15 1.08
N TYR A 49 -1.85 18.02 1.17
CA TYR A 49 -1.12 16.78 0.88
C TYR A 49 -0.70 16.09 2.18
N ASP A 50 -0.99 14.80 2.28
CA ASP A 50 -0.60 13.96 3.41
C ASP A 50 0.73 13.25 3.11
N LEU A 51 1.74 13.50 3.94
CA LEU A 51 3.11 12.99 3.77
C LEU A 51 3.22 11.49 4.04
N GLN A 52 2.36 10.92 4.90
CA GLN A 52 2.33 9.48 5.15
C GLN A 52 1.62 8.75 4.00
N ASP A 53 0.35 9.08 3.76
CA ASP A 53 -0.52 8.38 2.81
C ASP A 53 -0.23 8.72 1.34
N LYS A 54 0.56 9.78 1.09
CA LYS A 54 0.77 10.38 -0.25
C LYS A 54 -0.56 10.72 -0.94
N SER A 55 -1.54 11.12 -0.13
CA SER A 55 -2.91 11.42 -0.53
C SER A 55 -3.10 12.94 -0.69
N GLN A 56 -4.13 13.32 -1.46
CA GLN A 56 -4.44 14.73 -1.73
C GLN A 56 -5.91 15.01 -1.40
N HIS A 57 -6.13 16.04 -0.59
CA HIS A 57 -7.42 16.67 -0.33
C HIS A 57 -7.41 18.10 -0.89
N TYR A 58 -8.58 18.68 -1.13
CA TYR A 58 -8.67 19.97 -1.84
C TYR A 58 -9.59 20.96 -1.14
N TYR A 59 -9.08 22.17 -0.92
CA TYR A 59 -9.93 23.33 -0.74
C TYR A 59 -10.28 23.85 -2.15
N GLN A 60 -11.48 23.49 -2.61
CA GLN A 60 -11.94 23.88 -3.94
C GLN A 60 -12.21 25.38 -4.00
N GLY A 61 -11.62 26.02 -5.00
CA GLY A 61 -11.81 27.44 -5.22
C GLY A 61 -13.16 27.80 -5.86
N THR A 62 -13.32 29.07 -6.20
CA THR A 62 -14.60 29.70 -6.56
C THR A 62 -14.53 30.34 -7.93
N ASN A 63 -15.65 30.27 -8.66
CA ASN A 63 -15.83 30.88 -9.98
C ASN A 63 -15.92 32.43 -9.95
N GLU A 64 -15.76 33.06 -8.79
CA GLU A 64 -15.96 34.51 -8.55
C GLU A 64 -14.71 35.36 -8.82
N TYR A 65 -13.56 34.76 -9.12
CA TYR A 65 -12.26 35.44 -9.17
C TYR A 65 -11.29 34.83 -10.18
N ARG A 66 -10.27 35.61 -10.58
CA ARG A 66 -9.33 35.23 -11.63
C ARG A 66 -8.23 34.27 -11.18
N GLY A 67 -7.72 34.41 -9.95
CA GLY A 67 -6.60 33.63 -9.43
C GLY A 67 -6.38 33.70 -7.93
N ILE A 68 -5.44 32.90 -7.40
CA ILE A 68 -4.92 33.04 -6.04
C ILE A 68 -3.67 33.94 -6.08
N SER A 69 -3.51 34.84 -5.11
CA SER A 69 -2.32 35.70 -4.97
C SER A 69 -1.50 35.41 -3.71
N CYS A 70 -2.15 35.08 -2.59
CA CYS A 70 -1.46 34.75 -1.34
C CYS A 70 -2.28 33.79 -0.46
N VAL A 71 -1.59 33.04 0.41
CA VAL A 71 -2.17 32.04 1.32
C VAL A 71 -1.73 32.32 2.76
N CYS A 72 -2.63 32.14 3.73
CA CYS A 72 -2.32 32.28 5.15
C CYS A 72 -3.14 31.31 6.01
N LEU A 73 -2.50 30.64 6.98
CA LEU A 73 -3.16 29.85 8.01
C LEU A 73 -3.29 30.68 9.30
N SER A 74 -4.41 30.52 10.00
CA SER A 74 -4.53 31.03 11.38
C SER A 74 -3.54 30.31 12.32
N PRO A 75 -3.05 30.93 13.41
CA PRO A 75 -2.12 30.28 14.35
C PRO A 75 -2.64 28.95 14.93
N LEU A 76 -3.93 28.91 15.30
CA LEU A 76 -4.62 27.70 15.77
C LEU A 76 -5.03 26.74 14.64
N LYS A 77 -4.57 26.98 13.39
CA LYS A 77 -4.80 26.17 12.18
C LYS A 77 -6.27 25.86 11.82
N ARG A 78 -7.24 26.48 12.49
CA ARG A 78 -8.70 26.34 12.28
C ARG A 78 -9.21 27.00 11.01
N TYR A 79 -8.55 28.06 10.55
CA TYR A 79 -8.93 28.82 9.37
C TYR A 79 -7.78 28.94 8.37
N LEU A 80 -8.14 28.90 7.09
CA LEU A 80 -7.26 29.09 5.94
C LEU A 80 -7.83 30.26 5.12
N ALA A 81 -7.06 31.33 4.98
CA ALA A 81 -7.43 32.52 4.24
C ALA A 81 -6.65 32.62 2.93
N LEU A 82 -7.35 32.99 1.85
CA LEU A 82 -6.76 33.19 0.52
C LEU A 82 -7.02 34.60 0.04
N GLY A 83 -5.95 35.34 -0.27
CA GLY A 83 -6.07 36.49 -1.15
C GLY A 83 -6.28 36.01 -2.58
N VAL A 84 -7.34 36.48 -3.23
CA VAL A 84 -7.68 36.13 -4.62
C VAL A 84 -7.73 37.36 -5.51
N LYS A 85 -7.27 37.22 -6.76
CA LYS A 85 -7.12 38.29 -7.76
C LYS A 85 -8.47 38.67 -8.36
N GLY A 86 -8.70 39.98 -8.54
CA GLY A 86 -9.88 40.51 -9.24
C GLY A 86 -9.95 40.12 -10.71
N GLN A 87 -11.15 40.12 -11.29
CA GLN A 87 -11.41 39.74 -12.68
C GLN A 87 -11.92 40.94 -13.50
N GLY A 88 -11.13 41.39 -14.49
CA GLY A 88 -11.47 42.56 -15.30
C GLY A 88 -11.57 43.83 -14.45
N ASN A 89 -12.78 44.35 -14.27
CA ASN A 89 -13.09 45.49 -13.40
C ASN A 89 -13.51 45.07 -11.97
N GLU A 90 -13.73 43.77 -11.73
CA GLU A 90 -14.14 43.25 -10.42
C GLU A 90 -12.95 43.26 -9.45
N LYS A 91 -13.18 43.75 -8.23
CA LYS A 91 -12.16 43.89 -7.18
C LYS A 91 -11.79 42.53 -6.58
N PRO A 92 -10.58 42.35 -6.03
CA PRO A 92 -10.19 41.10 -5.36
C PRO A 92 -10.97 40.84 -4.07
N GLY A 93 -10.87 39.62 -3.54
CA GLY A 93 -11.53 39.19 -2.31
C GLY A 93 -10.61 38.37 -1.42
N ILE A 94 -11.11 38.00 -0.23
CA ILE A 94 -10.46 37.07 0.68
C ILE A 94 -11.41 35.92 0.98
N ILE A 95 -11.05 34.72 0.53
CA ILE A 95 -11.86 33.52 0.75
C ILE A 95 -11.39 32.85 2.05
N LEU A 96 -12.32 32.58 2.97
CA LEU A 96 -12.05 31.90 4.22
C LEU A 96 -12.59 30.47 4.18
N PHE A 97 -11.70 29.50 4.39
CA PHE A 97 -12.02 28.10 4.60
C PHE A 97 -11.88 27.71 6.08
N ASP A 98 -12.73 26.80 6.50
CA ASP A 98 -12.61 26.06 7.75
C ASP A 98 -11.83 24.78 7.46
N THR A 99 -10.69 24.61 8.12
CA THR A 99 -9.75 23.52 7.81
C THR A 99 -10.26 22.15 8.22
N PHE A 100 -10.98 22.09 9.34
CA PHE A 100 -11.55 20.85 9.87
C PHE A 100 -12.68 20.31 8.99
N THR A 101 -13.58 21.19 8.52
CA THR A 101 -14.70 20.79 7.64
C THR A 101 -14.36 20.83 6.15
N GLN A 102 -13.21 21.40 5.78
CA GLN A 102 -12.76 21.69 4.41
C GLN A 102 -13.75 22.54 3.58
N LYS A 103 -14.70 23.24 4.24
CA LYS A 103 -15.75 24.03 3.59
C LYS A 103 -15.41 25.51 3.57
N ARG A 104 -15.76 26.17 2.46
CA ARG A 104 -15.78 27.64 2.36
C ARG A 104 -16.77 28.18 3.38
N ARG A 105 -16.29 28.98 4.35
CA ARG A 105 -17.14 29.69 5.31
C ARG A 105 -17.68 30.99 4.73
N LYS A 106 -16.80 31.83 4.19
CA LYS A 106 -17.13 33.17 3.72
C LYS A 106 -16.23 33.65 2.60
N ASN A 107 -16.73 34.62 1.86
CA ASN A 107 -15.98 35.49 0.98
C ASN A 107 -16.03 36.92 1.56
N LEU A 108 -14.88 37.53 1.82
CA LEU A 108 -14.73 38.88 2.35
C LEU A 108 -14.31 39.79 1.20
N GLY A 109 -15.11 40.80 0.86
CA GLY A 109 -14.87 41.61 -0.32
C GLY A 109 -15.64 42.93 -0.34
N PHE A 110 -15.40 43.69 -1.40
CA PHE A 110 -15.81 45.09 -1.54
C PHE A 110 -17.32 45.31 -1.49
N GLY A 111 -18.14 44.31 -1.88
CA GLY A 111 -19.60 44.40 -1.86
C GLY A 111 -20.25 44.55 -0.48
N GLN A 112 -19.50 44.45 0.62
CA GLN A 112 -19.95 44.80 1.98
C GLN A 112 -19.27 46.06 2.53
N SER A 113 -18.50 46.77 1.71
CA SER A 113 -17.66 47.91 2.12
C SER A 113 -17.42 48.86 0.92
N PRO A 114 -18.47 49.54 0.41
CA PRO A 114 -18.42 50.32 -0.84
C PRO A 114 -17.43 51.49 -0.81
N GLN A 115 -17.02 51.94 0.38
CA GLN A 115 -15.97 52.96 0.57
C GLN A 115 -14.62 52.57 -0.06
N LEU A 116 -14.35 51.27 -0.23
CA LEU A 116 -13.14 50.77 -0.86
C LEU A 116 -13.21 50.75 -2.40
N GLU A 117 -14.37 50.94 -3.02
CA GLU A 117 -14.54 50.83 -4.47
C GLU A 117 -13.77 51.89 -5.27
N TYR A 118 -13.58 53.08 -4.67
CA TYR A 118 -12.86 54.21 -5.25
C TYR A 118 -11.38 53.92 -5.57
N TYR A 119 -10.77 52.95 -4.86
CA TYR A 119 -9.35 52.64 -4.99
C TYR A 119 -9.07 51.55 -6.05
N ASN A 120 -8.04 51.71 -6.85
CA ASN A 120 -7.64 50.82 -7.93
C ASN A 120 -6.85 49.60 -7.41
N ILE A 121 -7.53 48.74 -6.65
CA ILE A 121 -6.97 47.49 -6.13
C ILE A 121 -7.23 46.34 -7.10
N LYS A 122 -6.18 45.58 -7.47
CA LYS A 122 -6.30 44.39 -8.35
C LYS A 122 -6.07 43.05 -7.65
N GLN A 123 -5.22 43.00 -6.63
CA GLN A 123 -4.95 41.79 -5.85
C GLN A 123 -4.58 42.11 -4.39
N TRP A 124 -4.64 41.10 -3.54
CA TRP A 124 -4.04 41.13 -2.20
C TRP A 124 -2.62 40.59 -2.25
N ILE A 125 -1.63 41.36 -1.82
CA ILE A 125 -0.22 40.97 -1.79
C ILE A 125 0.02 39.99 -0.64
N SER A 126 -0.52 40.30 0.53
CA SER A 126 -0.40 39.48 1.74
C SER A 126 -1.69 39.56 2.56
N VAL A 127 -1.95 38.50 3.30
CA VAL A 127 -3.03 38.34 4.28
C VAL A 127 -2.42 37.74 5.53
N ALA A 128 -2.79 38.25 6.70
CA ALA A 128 -2.23 37.84 7.98
C ALA A 128 -3.32 37.70 9.07
N PHE A 129 -3.11 36.76 9.99
CA PHE A 129 -3.89 36.60 11.22
C PHE A 129 -3.07 37.10 12.43
N PRO A 130 -3.72 37.68 13.47
CA PRO A 130 -3.04 38.04 14.71
C PRO A 130 -2.62 36.79 15.51
N ASN A 131 -1.51 36.88 16.26
CA ASN A 131 -0.77 35.73 16.83
C ASN A 131 -1.33 35.13 18.13
N GLN A 132 -2.46 35.58 18.66
CA GLN A 132 -2.94 35.17 20.00
C GLN A 132 -3.88 33.94 20.02
N ASN A 133 -3.95 33.29 21.19
CA ASN A 133 -4.76 32.12 21.50
C ASN A 133 -6.28 32.39 21.71
N GLN A 134 -6.71 33.65 21.76
CA GLN A 134 -8.14 33.99 21.75
C GLN A 134 -8.64 34.05 20.30
N GLU A 135 -9.91 33.72 20.06
CA GLU A 135 -10.44 33.53 18.70
C GLU A 135 -10.11 34.73 17.78
N THR A 136 -9.50 34.45 16.62
CA THR A 136 -8.88 35.43 15.72
C THR A 136 -9.90 36.30 14.97
N ARG A 137 -10.66 37.10 15.73
CA ARG A 137 -11.78 37.97 15.32
C ARG A 137 -11.49 38.83 14.08
N TYR A 138 -10.22 39.18 13.86
CA TYR A 138 -9.75 40.02 12.77
C TYR A 138 -8.81 39.29 11.81
N ILE A 139 -8.93 39.58 10.52
CA ILE A 139 -7.96 39.25 9.47
C ILE A 139 -7.46 40.57 8.89
N TYR A 140 -6.17 40.68 8.61
CA TYR A 140 -5.58 41.87 7.98
C TYR A 140 -5.14 41.53 6.56
N SER A 141 -5.26 42.49 5.64
CA SER A 141 -4.84 42.32 4.25
C SER A 141 -4.19 43.57 3.70
N LEU A 142 -3.22 43.38 2.80
CA LEU A 142 -2.49 44.44 2.12
C LEU A 142 -2.74 44.37 0.62
N SER A 143 -3.24 45.46 0.02
CA SER A 143 -3.55 45.52 -1.42
C SER A 143 -2.34 45.83 -2.31
N GLY A 144 -2.48 45.53 -3.59
CA GLY A 144 -1.60 46.10 -4.63
C GLY A 144 -1.96 45.68 -6.06
N GLY A 145 -0.98 45.86 -6.96
CA GLY A 145 -1.07 45.54 -8.39
C GLY A 145 -1.82 46.56 -9.28
N GLY A 146 -2.46 47.57 -8.68
CA GLY A 146 -3.18 48.63 -9.42
C GLY A 146 -2.75 50.07 -9.09
N GLY A 147 -1.73 50.26 -8.26
CA GLY A 147 -1.19 51.57 -7.85
C GLY A 147 -1.47 51.87 -6.38
N ASP A 148 -2.65 51.53 -5.89
CA ASP A 148 -3.06 51.87 -4.52
C ASP A 148 -2.72 50.77 -3.51
N HIS A 149 -2.00 51.15 -2.45
CA HIS A 149 -1.55 50.28 -1.37
C HIS A 149 -2.29 50.59 -0.07
N ILE A 150 -3.19 49.70 0.30
CA ILE A 150 -4.15 49.88 1.39
C ILE A 150 -4.07 48.70 2.33
N LEU A 151 -3.93 49.01 3.61
CA LEU A 151 -4.08 48.08 4.72
C LEU A 151 -5.57 48.03 5.12
N CYS A 152 -6.18 46.84 5.13
CA CYS A 152 -7.57 46.62 5.54
C CYS A 152 -7.62 45.64 6.73
N TRP A 153 -8.59 45.81 7.63
CA TRP A 153 -8.88 44.82 8.68
C TRP A 153 -10.36 44.41 8.70
N TRP A 154 -10.57 43.10 8.64
CA TRP A 154 -11.85 42.45 8.39
C TRP A 154 -12.32 41.72 9.63
N TRP A 155 -13.58 41.91 10.03
CA TRP A 155 -14.20 41.01 11.02
C TRP A 155 -14.69 39.78 10.29
N HIS A 156 -13.93 38.68 10.30
CA HIS A 156 -14.28 37.52 9.49
C HIS A 156 -15.66 36.95 9.85
N GLU A 157 -15.98 36.84 11.15
CA GLU A 157 -17.29 36.37 11.62
C GLU A 157 -18.48 37.27 11.25
N LYS A 158 -18.29 38.59 11.14
CA LYS A 158 -19.34 39.50 10.65
C LYS A 158 -19.33 39.65 9.12
N GLY A 159 -18.22 39.36 8.45
CA GLY A 159 -18.09 39.34 6.99
C GLY A 159 -17.63 40.66 6.35
N ARG A 160 -17.52 41.73 7.13
CA ARG A 160 -17.29 43.11 6.66
C ARG A 160 -15.90 43.63 6.99
N CYS A 161 -15.41 44.58 6.18
CA CYS A 161 -14.29 45.43 6.57
C CYS A 161 -14.73 46.34 7.74
N ILE A 162 -13.82 46.63 8.66
CA ILE A 162 -14.08 47.49 9.84
C ILE A 162 -13.41 48.85 9.64
N GLY A 163 -12.26 48.85 8.97
CA GLY A 163 -11.51 50.04 8.64
C GLY A 163 -10.39 49.69 7.68
N TYR A 164 -9.89 50.75 7.05
CA TYR A 164 -8.81 50.69 6.09
C TYR A 164 -7.92 51.92 6.27
N TYR A 165 -6.69 51.82 5.80
CA TYR A 165 -5.73 52.90 5.81
C TYR A 165 -4.94 52.89 4.51
N ASP A 166 -5.06 53.97 3.74
CA ASP A 166 -4.26 54.21 2.55
C ASP A 166 -2.83 54.58 2.98
N LEU A 167 -1.86 53.82 2.51
CA LEU A 167 -0.46 53.99 2.91
C LEU A 167 0.21 55.16 2.16
N GLY A 168 -0.37 55.62 1.04
CA GLY A 168 0.16 56.76 0.26
C GLY A 168 1.52 56.50 -0.40
N ILE A 169 1.83 55.24 -0.72
CA ILE A 169 3.15 54.80 -1.22
C ILE A 169 3.08 54.50 -2.72
N GLN A 170 4.07 54.95 -3.49
CA GLN A 170 4.26 54.58 -4.91
C GLN A 170 5.27 53.44 -5.14
N ASN A 171 6.05 53.08 -4.11
CA ASN A 171 7.01 51.98 -4.14
C ASN A 171 6.31 50.62 -3.92
N ASP A 172 6.83 49.56 -4.56
CA ASP A 172 6.35 48.19 -4.32
C ASP A 172 6.48 47.76 -2.85
N ILE A 173 5.41 47.18 -2.31
CA ILE A 173 5.36 46.57 -0.97
C ILE A 173 5.36 45.04 -1.12
N PHE A 174 6.08 44.32 -0.25
CA PHE A 174 6.33 42.88 -0.42
C PHE A 174 5.80 41.99 0.73
N ASP A 175 5.60 42.55 1.93
CA ASP A 175 5.18 41.77 3.10
C ASP A 175 4.34 42.55 4.11
N LEU A 176 3.47 41.80 4.80
CA LEU A 176 2.63 42.23 5.91
C LEU A 176 2.70 41.16 6.98
N GLN A 177 3.00 41.53 8.23
CA GLN A 177 2.83 40.67 9.40
C GLN A 177 2.18 41.44 10.55
N ILE A 178 1.70 40.69 11.53
CA ILE A 178 1.11 41.22 12.74
C ILE A 178 1.92 40.67 13.91
N GLY A 179 2.56 41.57 14.65
CA GLY A 179 3.28 41.27 15.88
C GLY A 179 2.46 41.53 17.12
N SER A 180 2.97 41.06 18.25
CA SER A 180 2.48 41.34 19.59
C SER A 180 3.65 41.67 20.51
N ILE A 181 3.50 42.66 21.39
CA ILE A 181 4.51 43.01 22.39
C ILE A 181 4.33 42.07 23.58
N GLY A 182 5.02 40.91 23.56
CA GLY A 182 4.92 39.89 24.60
C GLY A 182 3.46 39.46 24.86
N ASN A 183 3.03 39.50 26.11
CA ASN A 183 1.68 39.12 26.55
C ASN A 183 0.65 40.29 26.52
N LEU A 184 0.96 41.42 25.88
CA LEU A 184 0.06 42.59 25.83
C LEU A 184 -0.72 42.65 24.51
N ASP A 185 -2.01 43.00 24.60
CA ASP A 185 -3.01 42.94 23.50
C ASP A 185 -2.83 44.01 22.39
N THR A 186 -1.69 44.70 22.36
CA THR A 186 -1.35 45.66 21.31
C THR A 186 -0.92 44.94 20.04
N ASN A 187 -1.88 44.68 19.14
CA ASN A 187 -1.63 44.19 17.78
C ASN A 187 -0.81 45.23 16.98
N LEU A 188 0.51 45.04 16.93
CA LEU A 188 1.42 45.81 16.07
C LEU A 188 1.28 45.34 14.64
N ILE A 189 1.00 46.24 13.71
CA ILE A 189 0.91 45.90 12.28
C ILE A 189 2.19 46.37 11.60
N THR A 190 3.03 45.42 11.18
CA THR A 190 4.31 45.71 10.51
C THR A 190 4.22 45.43 9.01
N ILE A 191 4.75 46.36 8.22
CA ILE A 191 4.72 46.31 6.75
C ILE A 191 6.12 46.56 6.22
N SER A 192 6.61 45.68 5.33
CA SER A 192 7.92 45.82 4.67
C SER A 192 7.81 45.81 3.15
N GLY A 193 8.69 46.58 2.50
CA GLY A 193 8.70 46.78 1.06
C GLY A 193 9.98 47.44 0.55
N ASN A 194 9.95 47.89 -0.70
CA ASN A 194 11.05 48.60 -1.33
C ASN A 194 11.32 49.94 -0.62
N LYS A 195 12.45 50.02 0.12
CA LYS A 195 12.82 51.17 0.97
C LYS A 195 11.78 51.51 2.02
N PHE A 196 11.03 50.51 2.49
CA PHE A 196 9.89 50.69 3.36
C PHE A 196 9.89 49.67 4.50
N PHE A 197 9.89 50.16 5.74
CA PHE A 197 9.56 49.39 6.92
C PHE A 197 8.91 50.31 7.95
N LYS A 198 7.63 50.08 8.25
CA LYS A 198 6.83 50.90 9.17
C LYS A 198 5.94 50.03 10.05
N CYS A 199 5.60 50.57 11.22
CA CYS A 199 4.69 49.96 12.17
C CYS A 199 3.52 50.90 12.50
N TYR A 200 2.33 50.31 12.55
CA TYR A 200 1.07 50.95 12.86
C TYR A 200 0.47 50.29 14.11
N VAL A 201 -0.09 51.11 15.01
CA VAL A 201 -0.86 50.63 16.16
C VAL A 201 -2.31 51.03 16.02
N LYS A 202 -3.18 50.09 16.39
CA LYS A 202 -4.61 50.33 16.50
C LYS A 202 -4.91 51.05 17.81
N SER A 203 -5.55 52.21 17.73
CA SER A 203 -6.04 52.95 18.89
C SER A 203 -7.25 52.24 19.52
N GLU A 204 -7.27 52.10 20.85
CA GLU A 204 -8.37 51.44 21.57
C GLU A 204 -9.50 52.39 22.01
N GLU A 205 -9.22 53.70 22.10
CA GLU A 205 -10.09 54.66 22.81
C GLU A 205 -11.49 54.86 22.19
N GLN A 206 -11.74 54.40 20.97
CA GLN A 206 -13.06 54.48 20.30
C GLN A 206 -13.96 53.24 20.53
N LEU A 207 -13.56 52.27 21.36
CA LEU A 207 -14.32 51.02 21.55
C LEU A 207 -15.65 51.14 22.30
N LYS A 208 -16.04 52.32 22.81
CA LYS A 208 -17.22 52.48 23.68
C LYS A 208 -18.54 52.84 22.99
N ASP A 209 -18.52 53.35 21.75
CA ASP A 209 -19.73 53.75 21.02
C ASP A 209 -20.09 52.80 19.87
N GLU A 210 -20.62 51.62 20.21
CA GLU A 210 -21.09 50.61 19.23
C GLU A 210 -22.24 51.09 18.31
N LYS A 211 -22.78 52.30 18.54
CA LYS A 211 -23.96 52.84 17.83
C LYS A 211 -23.66 53.80 16.67
N ASN A 212 -22.43 54.32 16.55
CA ASN A 212 -22.04 55.23 15.46
C ASN A 212 -21.04 54.57 14.49
N THR A 213 -21.48 53.54 13.76
CA THR A 213 -20.62 52.63 12.97
C THR A 213 -20.03 53.19 11.67
N ASN A 214 -19.95 54.51 11.51
CA ASN A 214 -19.46 55.16 10.28
C ASN A 214 -18.20 56.04 10.48
N GLN A 215 -17.67 56.15 11.71
CA GLN A 215 -16.35 56.75 11.92
C GLN A 215 -15.25 55.72 11.64
N ILE A 216 -14.31 56.10 10.77
CA ILE A 216 -13.15 55.27 10.43
C ILE A 216 -12.25 55.20 11.66
N GLN A 217 -11.94 53.98 12.13
CA GLN A 217 -10.98 53.78 13.22
C GLN A 217 -9.59 54.20 12.75
N GLU A 218 -9.07 55.32 13.27
CA GLU A 218 -7.77 55.85 12.86
C GLU A 218 -6.61 54.97 13.37
N LEU A 219 -5.80 54.47 12.43
CA LEU A 219 -4.48 53.90 12.71
C LEU A 219 -3.48 55.05 12.92
N GLN A 220 -2.75 55.00 14.03
CA GLN A 220 -1.64 55.93 14.25
C GLN A 220 -0.31 55.30 13.82
N MET A 221 0.40 56.01 12.96
CA MET A 221 1.79 55.75 12.61
C MET A 221 2.68 56.00 13.83
N GLN A 222 3.15 54.94 14.50
CA GLN A 222 3.92 55.11 15.75
C GLN A 222 5.37 55.54 15.52
N LYS A 223 6.08 54.91 14.57
CA LYS A 223 7.50 55.18 14.29
C LYS A 223 7.84 54.98 12.81
N ASN A 224 8.70 55.84 12.27
CA ASN A 224 9.39 55.60 11.00
C ASN A 224 10.73 54.90 11.26
N ILE A 225 10.67 53.57 11.40
CA ILE A 225 11.72 52.73 12.01
C ILE A 225 13.07 52.88 11.30
N LEU A 226 13.07 52.96 9.96
CA LEU A 226 14.30 53.09 9.15
C LEU A 226 15.13 54.34 9.48
N ASN A 227 14.59 55.37 10.15
CA ASN A 227 15.38 56.53 10.56
C ASN A 227 16.48 56.17 11.58
N GLN A 228 16.28 55.12 12.39
CA GLN A 228 17.20 54.65 13.43
C GLN A 228 18.31 53.71 12.91
N VAL A 229 18.13 53.16 11.71
CA VAL A 229 19.07 52.22 11.07
C VAL A 229 20.26 53.00 10.48
N PRO A 230 21.50 52.48 10.43
CA PRO A 230 22.62 53.15 9.76
C PRO A 230 22.34 53.48 8.28
N GLU A 231 22.84 54.62 7.79
CA GLU A 231 22.47 55.16 6.46
C GLU A 231 22.69 54.19 5.30
N GLN A 232 23.75 53.38 5.37
CA GLN A 232 24.10 52.36 4.36
C GLN A 232 23.03 51.27 4.16
N TYR A 233 22.11 51.09 5.12
CA TYR A 233 21.03 50.11 5.03
C TYR A 233 19.63 50.74 4.85
N LYS A 234 19.46 52.05 5.08
CA LYS A 234 18.14 52.74 4.99
C LYS A 234 17.46 52.59 3.62
N ASN A 235 18.26 52.58 2.55
CA ASN A 235 17.78 52.58 1.16
C ASN A 235 17.75 51.19 0.51
N ARG A 236 17.77 50.11 1.30
CA ARG A 236 17.69 48.73 0.80
C ARG A 236 16.26 48.30 0.49
N GLN A 237 16.13 47.25 -0.31
CA GLN A 237 14.86 46.62 -0.64
C GLN A 237 14.59 45.49 0.36
N PHE A 238 13.52 45.57 1.14
CA PHE A 238 13.19 44.56 2.16
C PHE A 238 12.11 43.60 1.66
N ILE A 239 12.42 42.31 1.57
CA ILE A 239 11.53 41.28 1.01
C ILE A 239 10.53 40.79 2.06
N GLN A 240 11.02 40.58 3.27
CA GLN A 240 10.34 39.87 4.34
C GLN A 240 10.79 40.43 5.69
N HIS A 241 9.89 40.43 6.66
CA HIS A 241 10.25 40.57 8.08
C HIS A 241 9.70 39.36 8.84
N LEU A 242 10.17 39.11 10.06
CA LEU A 242 9.86 37.90 10.82
C LEU A 242 9.90 38.19 12.32
N TRP A 243 8.79 37.94 13.02
CA TRP A 243 8.67 38.04 14.47
C TRP A 243 9.21 36.77 15.15
N LEU A 244 10.41 36.85 15.72
CA LEU A 244 11.14 35.71 16.27
C LEU A 244 10.50 35.20 17.58
N SER A 245 10.37 33.88 17.70
CA SER A 245 9.78 33.22 18.87
C SER A 245 10.65 33.35 20.14
N CYS A 246 11.95 33.51 19.97
CA CYS A 246 12.90 33.82 21.03
C CYS A 246 13.00 35.35 21.26
N ASP A 247 12.93 35.75 22.53
CA ASP A 247 13.23 37.09 23.05
C ASP A 247 12.43 38.29 22.46
N ASN A 248 11.28 38.03 21.83
CA ASN A 248 10.40 39.04 21.21
C ASN A 248 11.13 39.94 20.19
N LEU A 249 12.11 39.39 19.47
CA LEU A 249 12.90 40.12 18.48
C LEU A 249 12.21 40.13 17.10
N VAL A 250 12.56 41.12 16.27
CA VAL A 250 12.08 41.19 14.87
C VAL A 250 13.26 41.20 13.92
N LEU A 251 13.30 40.22 13.02
CA LEU A 251 14.25 40.14 11.92
C LEU A 251 13.66 40.84 10.69
N LEU A 252 14.44 41.72 10.06
CA LEU A 252 14.13 42.35 8.78
C LEU A 252 15.17 41.93 7.74
N VAL A 253 14.71 41.40 6.62
CA VAL A 253 15.53 40.73 5.61
C VAL A 253 15.56 41.55 4.32
N SER A 254 16.74 41.98 3.91
CA SER A 254 16.95 42.67 2.62
C SER A 254 17.13 41.69 1.46
N LEU A 255 16.86 42.16 0.24
CA LEU A 255 17.20 41.45 -1.00
C LEU A 255 18.70 41.23 -1.11
N THR A 256 19.53 42.20 -0.70
CA THR A 256 20.99 42.17 -0.88
C THR A 256 21.77 41.42 0.21
N GLY A 257 21.10 40.63 1.07
CA GLY A 257 21.78 39.77 2.04
C GLY A 257 21.98 40.36 3.43
N GLU A 258 21.46 41.56 3.70
CA GLU A 258 21.57 42.20 5.02
C GLU A 258 20.42 41.77 5.96
N LEU A 259 20.79 41.35 7.15
CA LEU A 259 19.89 40.85 8.19
C LEU A 259 19.89 41.83 9.37
N LEU A 260 18.80 42.60 9.53
CA LEU A 260 18.69 43.63 10.57
C LEU A 260 17.80 43.14 11.71
N ILE A 261 18.27 43.26 12.96
CA ILE A 261 17.51 42.88 14.15
C ILE A 261 16.99 44.12 14.87
N PHE A 262 15.73 44.04 15.30
CA PHE A 262 15.04 45.03 16.11
C PHE A 262 14.49 44.39 17.39
N ASP A 263 14.31 45.21 18.43
CA ASP A 263 13.59 44.80 19.65
C ASP A 263 12.07 44.75 19.43
N SER A 264 11.34 44.28 20.44
CA SER A 264 9.86 44.22 20.43
C SER A 264 9.16 45.59 20.27
N ILE A 265 9.88 46.69 20.50
CA ILE A 265 9.42 48.09 20.37
C ILE A 265 9.95 48.71 19.06
N LEU A 266 10.54 47.87 18.20
CA LEU A 266 11.09 48.15 16.88
C LEU A 266 12.23 49.19 16.89
N ASN A 267 13.06 49.18 17.94
CA ASN A 267 14.34 49.87 17.94
C ASN A 267 15.42 48.99 17.32
N PHE A 268 16.30 49.56 16.50
CA PHE A 268 17.40 48.83 15.88
C PHE A 268 18.43 48.36 16.92
N ILE A 269 18.79 47.08 16.88
CA ILE A 269 19.79 46.48 17.78
C ILE A 269 21.13 46.27 17.05
N GLN A 270 21.14 45.39 16.04
CA GLN A 270 22.35 44.96 15.34
C GLN A 270 22.08 44.54 13.90
N VAL A 271 23.14 44.46 13.10
CA VAL A 271 23.18 43.67 11.86
C VAL A 271 23.72 42.29 12.23
N VAL A 272 23.18 41.22 11.65
CA VAL A 272 23.79 39.87 11.75
C VAL A 272 24.73 39.69 10.57
N ASP A 273 25.97 39.29 10.86
CA ASP A 273 26.94 39.00 9.82
C ASP A 273 26.53 37.80 8.98
N ASN A 274 26.78 37.93 7.68
CA ASN A 274 26.44 36.94 6.68
C ASN A 274 27.70 36.60 5.87
N SER A 275 28.11 35.35 5.90
CA SER A 275 29.31 34.85 5.21
C SER A 275 29.15 34.77 3.69
N THR A 276 27.92 34.86 3.15
CA THR A 276 27.69 34.85 1.70
C THR A 276 27.70 36.25 1.11
N GLU A 277 28.89 36.80 0.87
CA GLU A 277 29.03 38.06 0.14
C GLU A 277 28.37 37.99 -1.27
N ASN A 278 27.60 39.02 -1.61
CA ASN A 278 27.00 39.25 -2.94
C ASN A 278 25.93 38.24 -3.43
N LEU A 279 25.31 37.45 -2.54
CA LEU A 279 24.14 36.65 -2.90
C LEU A 279 22.83 37.29 -2.43
N ASN A 280 21.82 37.31 -3.31
CA ASN A 280 20.49 37.78 -2.93
C ASN A 280 19.77 36.74 -2.04
N VAL A 281 19.02 37.24 -1.06
CA VAL A 281 18.08 36.42 -0.26
C VAL A 281 16.78 36.23 -1.03
N VAL A 282 16.19 35.04 -0.94
CA VAL A 282 14.88 34.75 -1.53
C VAL A 282 13.77 34.65 -0.48
N THR A 283 14.04 34.00 0.65
CA THR A 283 13.04 33.79 1.73
C THR A 283 13.72 33.40 3.04
N ALA A 284 13.05 33.64 4.16
CA ALA A 284 13.45 33.20 5.49
C ALA A 284 12.30 32.52 6.24
N CYS A 285 12.61 31.67 7.22
CA CYS A 285 11.64 31.06 8.15
C CYS A 285 12.19 30.98 9.59
N ILE A 286 11.31 30.84 10.58
CA ILE A 286 11.62 30.91 12.03
C ILE A 286 11.46 29.53 12.66
N PHE A 287 12.25 29.25 13.70
CA PHE A 287 12.06 28.14 14.63
C PHE A 287 12.39 28.60 16.07
N SER A 288 12.17 27.77 17.08
CA SER A 288 12.21 28.15 18.50
C SER A 288 13.53 28.77 18.97
N LYS A 289 14.66 28.33 18.40
CA LYS A 289 16.01 28.78 18.77
C LYS A 289 16.65 29.73 17.75
N GLY A 290 15.92 30.17 16.72
CA GLY A 290 16.45 31.10 15.72
C GLY A 290 15.72 31.09 14.38
N PHE A 291 16.46 31.19 13.28
CA PHE A 291 15.88 31.33 11.94
C PHE A 291 16.77 30.74 10.83
N PHE A 292 16.15 30.44 9.68
CA PHE A 292 16.84 30.04 8.45
C PHE A 292 16.70 31.13 7.38
N VAL A 293 17.73 31.31 6.55
CA VAL A 293 17.76 32.24 5.42
C VAL A 293 18.21 31.52 4.15
N ALA A 294 17.44 31.60 3.07
CA ALA A 294 17.75 30.99 1.78
C ALA A 294 18.19 32.02 0.72
N PHE A 295 19.24 31.68 -0.02
CA PHE A 295 19.87 32.51 -1.04
C PHE A 295 19.70 31.93 -2.46
N GLU A 296 19.77 32.77 -3.50
CA GLU A 296 19.61 32.36 -4.91
C GLU A 296 20.54 31.21 -5.37
N ALA A 297 21.71 31.08 -4.75
CA ALA A 297 22.63 29.96 -4.98
C ALA A 297 22.10 28.60 -4.47
N GLY A 298 20.90 28.54 -3.87
CA GLY A 298 20.40 27.33 -3.19
C GLY A 298 21.19 27.01 -1.92
N ILE A 299 21.79 28.05 -1.32
CA ILE A 299 22.42 27.97 -0.01
C ILE A 299 21.36 28.35 1.02
N VAL A 300 21.23 27.56 2.08
CA VAL A 300 20.41 27.90 3.24
C VAL A 300 21.32 27.97 4.47
N LEU A 301 21.29 29.10 5.17
CA LEU A 301 22.03 29.32 6.41
C LEU A 301 21.08 29.19 7.60
N GLN A 302 21.54 28.53 8.66
CA GLN A 302 20.84 28.42 9.93
C GLN A 302 21.53 29.28 10.99
N TYR A 303 20.76 30.21 11.56
CA TYR A 303 21.20 31.06 12.65
C TYR A 303 20.54 30.61 13.96
N ASN A 304 21.36 30.36 14.98
CA ASN A 304 20.90 30.04 16.34
C ASN A 304 21.20 31.22 17.28
N ILE A 305 20.35 31.39 18.30
CA ILE A 305 20.58 32.38 19.36
C ILE A 305 21.76 31.98 20.25
N MET A 306 22.59 32.96 20.61
CA MET A 306 23.78 32.79 21.46
C MET A 306 23.50 33.34 22.86
N GLN A 307 23.71 32.54 23.91
CA GLN A 307 23.55 33.02 25.29
C GLN A 307 24.87 33.58 25.84
N GLY A 308 24.95 34.91 25.99
CA GLY A 308 25.99 35.58 26.78
C GLY A 308 27.17 36.22 26.04
N GLU A 309 27.13 36.33 24.71
CA GLU A 309 28.14 37.06 23.91
C GLU A 309 27.57 38.40 23.36
N GLN A 310 28.40 39.20 22.67
CA GLN A 310 27.98 40.52 22.12
C GLN A 310 27.07 40.41 20.90
N GLU A 311 27.13 39.30 20.16
CA GLU A 311 26.31 39.01 18.99
C GLU A 311 25.15 38.09 19.38
N ILE A 312 23.91 38.50 19.10
CA ILE A 312 22.71 37.76 19.52
C ILE A 312 22.54 36.44 18.74
N PHE A 313 22.96 36.39 17.48
CA PHE A 313 22.81 35.21 16.61
C PHE A 313 24.12 34.88 15.89
N ASN A 314 24.43 33.58 15.81
CA ASN A 314 25.57 33.07 15.06
C ASN A 314 25.11 32.07 13.99
N CYS A 315 25.78 32.04 12.84
CA CYS A 315 25.54 31.08 11.77
C CYS A 315 26.17 29.73 12.14
N VAL A 316 25.34 28.71 12.39
CA VAL A 316 25.79 27.40 12.86
C VAL A 316 25.94 26.40 11.71
N LEU A 317 24.96 26.35 10.82
CA LEU A 317 24.96 25.42 9.68
C LEU A 317 24.80 26.14 8.34
N GLN A 318 25.44 25.58 7.32
CA GLN A 318 25.24 25.94 5.92
C GLN A 318 24.86 24.69 5.12
N TYR A 319 23.64 24.69 4.60
CA TYR A 319 23.09 23.65 3.74
C TYR A 319 23.29 24.04 2.27
N ASN A 320 23.94 23.20 1.48
CA ASN A 320 24.05 23.41 0.03
C ASN A 320 23.01 22.58 -0.72
N VAL A 321 21.79 23.11 -0.83
CA VAL A 321 20.63 22.39 -1.39
C VAL A 321 20.86 22.00 -2.85
N LYS A 322 21.62 22.79 -3.64
CA LYS A 322 21.97 22.40 -5.02
C LYS A 322 22.86 21.16 -5.08
N LYS A 323 23.83 21.01 -4.17
CA LYS A 323 24.63 19.79 -4.04
C LYS A 323 23.80 18.61 -3.53
N ILE A 324 23.09 18.80 -2.40
CA ILE A 324 22.29 17.76 -1.74
C ILE A 324 21.27 17.10 -2.69
N LEU A 325 20.71 17.88 -3.63
CA LEU A 325 19.67 17.43 -4.58
C LEU A 325 20.14 17.26 -6.04
N ASP A 326 21.45 17.36 -6.32
CA ASP A 326 22.05 17.34 -7.68
C ASP A 326 21.28 18.23 -8.70
N LEU A 327 21.03 19.48 -8.32
CA LEU A 327 20.17 20.38 -9.08
C LEU A 327 20.95 21.19 -10.13
N LYS A 328 20.31 21.36 -11.30
CA LYS A 328 20.80 22.25 -12.36
C LYS A 328 20.93 23.69 -11.86
N GLU A 329 22.02 24.37 -12.25
CA GLU A 329 22.43 25.70 -11.75
C GLU A 329 21.31 26.76 -11.64
N LYS A 330 20.32 26.74 -12.54
CA LYS A 330 19.21 27.72 -12.63
C LYS A 330 18.01 27.47 -11.71
N THR A 331 18.05 26.47 -10.84
CA THR A 331 16.96 26.27 -9.85
C THR A 331 17.19 27.11 -8.61
N GLU A 332 16.13 27.71 -8.08
CA GLU A 332 16.15 28.57 -6.88
C GLU A 332 15.10 28.07 -5.90
N ILE A 333 15.33 28.27 -4.59
CA ILE A 333 14.28 28.12 -3.58
C ILE A 333 13.30 29.29 -3.71
N LYS A 334 11.99 29.06 -3.56
CA LYS A 334 10.95 30.12 -3.62
C LYS A 334 10.17 30.31 -2.33
N CYS A 335 10.02 29.27 -1.51
CA CYS A 335 9.38 29.35 -0.20
C CYS A 335 9.97 28.28 0.72
N MET A 336 10.05 28.55 2.04
CA MET A 336 10.47 27.59 3.07
C MET A 336 9.51 27.60 4.26
N CYS A 337 9.31 26.45 4.88
CA CYS A 337 8.52 26.30 6.10
C CYS A 337 9.11 25.18 6.98
N ILE A 338 9.06 25.32 8.30
CA ILE A 338 9.46 24.28 9.25
C ILE A 338 8.22 23.70 9.94
N ASN A 339 8.26 22.42 10.30
CA ASN A 339 7.18 21.79 11.06
C ASN A 339 7.22 22.22 12.54
N LYS A 340 6.19 21.87 13.31
CA LYS A 340 6.08 22.28 14.71
C LYS A 340 6.96 21.41 15.64
N GLY A 341 7.36 20.21 15.21
CA GLY A 341 8.41 19.40 15.84
C GLY A 341 9.84 19.92 15.62
N GLU A 342 10.04 20.85 14.68
CA GLU A 342 11.33 21.45 14.30
C GLU A 342 12.41 20.46 13.80
N ASP A 343 12.00 19.26 13.38
CA ASP A 343 12.84 18.21 12.81
C ASP A 343 12.77 18.14 11.27
N LYS A 344 11.86 18.89 10.63
CA LYS A 344 11.63 18.87 9.17
C LYS A 344 11.53 20.27 8.58
N LEU A 345 12.40 20.57 7.63
CA LEU A 345 12.34 21.75 6.78
C LEU A 345 11.78 21.35 5.41
N ILE A 346 10.67 21.96 4.98
CA ILE A 346 10.16 21.83 3.62
C ILE A 346 10.43 23.12 2.83
N PHE A 347 10.71 22.96 1.55
CA PHE A 347 10.89 24.09 0.65
C PHE A 347 10.39 23.80 -0.77
N SER A 348 9.93 24.85 -1.43
CA SER A 348 9.55 24.81 -2.84
C SER A 348 10.65 25.37 -3.73
N LEU A 349 10.82 24.78 -4.90
CA LEU A 349 11.80 25.18 -5.90
C LEU A 349 11.14 25.87 -7.10
N SER A 350 11.89 26.70 -7.82
CA SER A 350 11.47 27.36 -9.06
C SER A 350 11.10 26.40 -10.19
N ASN A 351 11.50 25.13 -10.08
CA ASN A 351 11.10 24.05 -10.98
C ASN A 351 9.76 23.36 -10.59
N CYS A 352 9.00 23.95 -9.67
CA CYS A 352 7.71 23.45 -9.16
C CYS A 352 7.80 22.11 -8.40
N GLN A 353 8.96 21.81 -7.80
CA GLN A 353 9.13 20.71 -6.84
C GLN A 353 9.00 21.18 -5.39
N ILE A 354 8.59 20.27 -4.52
CA ILE A 354 8.63 20.39 -3.06
C ILE A 354 9.54 19.28 -2.53
N HIS A 355 10.48 19.65 -1.66
CA HIS A 355 11.38 18.71 -0.98
C HIS A 355 11.29 18.89 0.54
N GLU A 356 11.46 17.78 1.27
CA GLU A 356 11.62 17.69 2.72
C GLU A 356 13.09 17.37 3.02
N LEU A 357 13.70 18.15 3.92
CA LEU A 357 14.98 17.85 4.55
C LEU A 357 14.75 17.57 6.03
N LYS A 358 15.30 16.45 6.51
CA LYS A 358 15.36 16.19 7.96
C LYS A 358 16.48 17.02 8.58
N LEU A 359 16.13 17.83 9.58
CA LEU A 359 17.07 18.67 10.30
C LEU A 359 17.83 17.86 11.35
N LYS A 360 19.11 18.17 11.54
CA LYS A 360 19.94 17.57 12.60
C LYS A 360 19.57 18.19 13.95
N GLN A 361 18.99 17.40 14.84
CA GLN A 361 18.65 17.83 16.20
C GLN A 361 19.92 17.99 17.06
N ASN A 362 19.85 18.86 18.08
CA ASN A 362 20.86 19.05 19.13
C ASN A 362 22.30 19.34 18.65
N ILE A 363 22.45 20.34 17.79
CA ILE A 363 23.77 20.94 17.52
C ILE A 363 24.02 22.02 18.57
N GLU A 364 24.86 21.68 19.55
CA GLU A 364 25.36 22.63 20.56
C GLU A 364 26.49 23.50 19.98
N TYR A 365 26.69 24.66 20.60
CA TYR A 365 27.67 25.71 20.30
C TYR A 365 28.89 25.31 19.45
N VAL A 366 28.85 25.65 18.16
CA VAL A 366 30.00 25.55 17.25
C VAL A 366 30.46 26.94 16.85
N LYS A 367 31.77 27.23 17.00
CA LYS A 367 32.39 28.50 16.59
C LYS A 367 32.77 28.56 15.10
N GLN A 368 32.44 27.53 14.33
CA GLN A 368 32.71 27.42 12.90
C GLN A 368 31.45 26.91 12.20
N ILE A 369 31.15 27.45 11.02
CA ILE A 369 30.02 27.03 10.20
C ILE A 369 30.25 25.58 9.76
N HIS A 370 29.36 24.66 10.14
CA HIS A 370 29.39 23.31 9.58
C HIS A 370 28.68 23.30 8.22
N LEU A 371 29.45 22.96 7.18
CA LEU A 371 28.92 22.63 5.86
C LEU A 371 28.19 21.29 5.96
N VAL A 372 26.92 21.26 5.53
CA VAL A 372 26.14 20.03 5.42
C VAL A 372 25.94 19.70 3.95
N GLU A 373 26.65 18.67 3.49
CA GLU A 373 26.64 18.23 2.09
C GLU A 373 25.77 16.98 1.88
N ASP A 374 25.66 16.11 2.90
CA ASP A 374 24.83 14.90 2.88
C ASP A 374 23.75 14.93 3.98
N ILE A 375 22.48 14.81 3.58
CA ILE A 375 21.30 14.72 4.43
C ILE A 375 20.22 13.87 3.76
N ASP A 376 19.52 13.06 4.54
CA ASP A 376 18.21 12.47 4.18
C ASP A 376 17.27 13.53 3.58
N ASN A 377 17.04 13.43 2.27
CA ASN A 377 16.07 14.24 1.54
C ASN A 377 14.94 13.36 0.97
N ASN A 378 13.73 13.93 0.96
CA ASN A 378 12.55 13.31 0.35
C ASN A 378 11.93 14.29 -0.65
N MET A 379 11.86 13.90 -1.93
CA MET A 379 11.07 14.64 -2.92
C MET A 379 9.57 14.34 -2.72
N ILE A 380 8.80 15.35 -2.31
CA ILE A 380 7.37 15.24 -2.05
C ILE A 380 6.57 15.36 -3.36
N THR A 381 6.91 16.32 -4.22
CA THR A 381 6.27 16.49 -5.54
C THR A 381 7.24 16.25 -6.68
N LEU A 382 6.78 15.49 -7.67
CA LEU A 382 7.51 15.22 -8.91
C LEU A 382 7.77 16.52 -9.69
N PRO A 383 8.88 16.62 -10.45
CA PRO A 383 9.19 17.81 -11.23
C PRO A 383 8.11 18.06 -12.28
N PHE A 384 7.31 19.10 -12.07
CA PHE A 384 6.26 19.47 -13.01
C PHE A 384 6.75 20.47 -14.07
N HIS A 385 5.88 20.86 -15.01
CA HIS A 385 6.20 21.92 -15.98
C HIS A 385 6.24 23.29 -15.30
N THR A 386 7.23 24.11 -15.63
CA THR A 386 7.40 25.46 -15.05
C THR A 386 6.66 26.56 -15.83
N GLY A 387 6.22 26.25 -17.05
CA GLY A 387 5.47 27.16 -17.90
C GLY A 387 4.21 26.53 -18.47
N PRO A 388 3.38 27.32 -19.16
CA PRO A 388 2.13 26.89 -19.78
C PRO A 388 2.23 25.57 -20.56
N ILE A 389 1.31 24.64 -20.28
CA ILE A 389 1.15 23.43 -21.09
C ILE A 389 0.43 23.80 -22.38
N ILE A 390 1.09 23.55 -23.52
CA ILE A 390 0.62 23.88 -24.87
C ILE A 390 -0.22 22.74 -25.46
N SER A 391 0.17 21.50 -25.17
CA SER A 391 -0.41 20.31 -25.80
C SER A 391 -0.40 19.12 -24.84
N MET A 392 -1.45 18.31 -24.92
CA MET A 392 -1.63 17.09 -24.16
C MET A 392 -2.29 16.02 -25.02
N ASP A 393 -1.82 14.78 -24.87
CA ASP A 393 -2.46 13.61 -25.45
C ASP A 393 -2.42 12.38 -24.54
N ILE A 394 -3.31 11.43 -24.81
CA ILE A 394 -3.51 10.22 -23.99
C ILE A 394 -3.32 8.95 -24.83
N CYS A 395 -2.80 7.90 -24.20
CA CYS A 395 -2.75 6.57 -24.81
C CYS A 395 -4.04 5.79 -24.53
N LYS A 396 -4.48 4.95 -25.48
CA LYS A 396 -5.65 4.06 -25.31
C LYS A 396 -5.28 2.76 -24.62
N ARG A 397 -4.16 2.13 -24.99
CA ARG A 397 -3.75 0.78 -24.50
C ARG A 397 -2.90 0.78 -23.24
N LYS A 398 -2.44 1.95 -22.77
CA LYS A 398 -1.56 2.10 -21.59
C LYS A 398 -2.00 3.28 -20.72
N PRO A 399 -1.69 3.29 -19.42
CA PRO A 399 -2.05 4.37 -18.51
C PRO A 399 -1.09 5.58 -18.65
N ILE A 400 -0.76 5.99 -19.89
CA ILE A 400 0.20 7.06 -20.14
C ILE A 400 -0.42 8.32 -20.77
N ILE A 401 0.07 9.47 -20.33
CA ILE A 401 -0.22 10.81 -20.88
C ILE A 401 1.09 11.43 -21.33
N ALA A 402 1.08 12.18 -22.44
CA ALA A 402 2.18 13.07 -22.79
C ALA A 402 1.73 14.53 -22.65
N THR A 403 2.55 15.35 -21.96
CA THR A 403 2.38 16.80 -21.86
C THR A 403 3.56 17.52 -22.48
N LEU A 404 3.29 18.68 -23.08
CA LEU A 404 4.28 19.58 -23.66
C LEU A 404 4.07 20.99 -23.11
N SER A 405 5.15 21.63 -22.67
CA SER A 405 5.13 23.01 -22.16
C SER A 405 6.08 23.94 -22.92
N THR A 406 5.86 25.25 -22.77
CA THR A 406 6.80 26.32 -23.17
C THR A 406 8.17 26.20 -22.51
N ASP A 407 8.31 25.43 -21.42
CA ASP A 407 9.58 25.11 -20.78
C ASP A 407 10.54 24.26 -21.65
N ARG A 408 10.08 23.84 -22.85
CA ARG A 408 10.77 22.99 -23.84
C ARG A 408 11.00 21.55 -23.38
N TYR A 409 10.26 21.10 -22.36
CA TYR A 409 10.20 19.70 -21.99
C TYR A 409 8.93 19.04 -22.56
N ILE A 410 9.10 17.78 -22.98
CA ILE A 410 8.01 16.81 -23.07
C ILE A 410 8.14 15.89 -21.87
N LYS A 411 7.03 15.65 -21.17
CA LYS A 411 6.96 14.73 -20.03
C LYS A 411 5.90 13.67 -20.31
N ILE A 412 6.22 12.42 -20.02
CA ILE A 412 5.32 11.27 -20.16
C ILE A 412 5.09 10.70 -18.78
N TRP A 413 3.81 10.60 -18.42
CA TRP A 413 3.33 10.31 -17.08
C TRP A 413 2.58 8.99 -17.09
N ASP A 414 2.89 8.08 -16.17
CA ASP A 414 1.99 6.99 -15.80
C ASP A 414 0.99 7.55 -14.78
N TYR A 415 -0.29 7.61 -15.15
CA TYR A 415 -1.32 8.19 -14.29
C TYR A 415 -1.93 7.24 -13.27
N GLU A 416 -1.67 5.94 -13.36
CA GLU A 416 -2.07 4.98 -12.32
C GLU A 416 -1.03 4.93 -11.21
N LYS A 417 0.26 4.86 -11.58
CA LYS A 417 1.38 4.96 -10.63
C LYS A 417 1.63 6.39 -10.14
N LYS A 418 1.11 7.39 -10.86
CA LYS A 418 1.36 8.83 -10.66
C LYS A 418 2.83 9.22 -10.79
N THR A 419 3.58 8.56 -11.68
CA THR A 419 5.03 8.74 -11.89
C THR A 419 5.32 9.43 -13.23
N ILE A 420 6.53 10.00 -13.35
CA ILE A 420 7.10 10.40 -14.65
C ILE A 420 7.97 9.24 -15.13
N ASP A 421 7.60 8.67 -16.28
CA ASP A 421 8.37 7.57 -16.89
C ASP A 421 9.49 8.11 -17.78
N ILE A 422 9.22 9.22 -18.49
CA ILE A 422 10.14 9.81 -19.47
C ILE A 422 10.07 11.35 -19.40
N GLN A 423 11.23 12.00 -19.33
CA GLN A 423 11.37 13.45 -19.49
C GLN A 423 12.39 13.77 -20.59
N TRP A 424 11.98 14.54 -21.60
CA TRP A 424 12.79 14.93 -22.75
C TRP A 424 12.91 16.45 -22.84
N SER A 425 14.14 16.98 -22.87
CA SER A 425 14.41 18.40 -23.15
C SER A 425 14.75 18.65 -24.61
N PHE A 426 14.29 19.78 -25.17
CA PHE A 426 14.64 20.21 -26.52
C PHE A 426 15.22 21.63 -26.55
N ASN A 427 16.20 21.86 -27.43
CA ASN A 427 16.80 23.19 -27.61
C ASN A 427 15.91 24.12 -28.44
N GLN A 428 15.11 23.55 -29.36
CA GLN A 428 14.13 24.23 -30.19
C GLN A 428 12.75 24.23 -29.54
N GLU A 429 11.91 25.19 -29.92
CA GLU A 429 10.51 25.24 -29.49
C GLU A 429 9.68 24.17 -30.19
N VAL A 430 8.92 23.44 -29.39
CA VAL A 430 8.00 22.39 -29.83
C VAL A 430 6.59 22.97 -29.82
N SER A 431 5.80 22.73 -30.86
CA SER A 431 4.51 23.40 -31.05
C SER A 431 3.29 22.56 -30.66
N CYS A 432 3.33 21.24 -30.85
CA CYS A 432 2.28 20.29 -30.46
C CYS A 432 2.82 18.85 -30.46
N LEU A 433 2.08 17.92 -29.85
CA LEU A 433 2.36 16.49 -29.86
C LEU A 433 1.09 15.66 -30.05
N SER A 434 1.26 14.38 -30.40
CA SER A 434 0.20 13.37 -30.31
C SER A 434 0.80 12.00 -30.01
N LEU A 435 0.12 11.20 -29.18
CA LEU A 435 0.54 9.84 -28.79
C LEU A 435 -0.10 8.78 -29.69
N HIS A 436 0.69 7.77 -30.07
CA HIS A 436 0.15 6.59 -30.76
C HIS A 436 -0.74 5.79 -29.80
N PRO A 437 -1.92 5.29 -30.22
CA PRO A 437 -2.87 4.57 -29.35
C PRO A 437 -2.31 3.36 -28.60
N GLN A 438 -1.25 2.73 -29.12
CA GLN A 438 -0.54 1.60 -28.49
C GLN A 438 0.49 2.02 -27.42
N GLY A 439 0.89 3.30 -27.36
CA GLY A 439 1.80 3.81 -26.34
C GLY A 439 3.28 3.44 -26.52
N PHE A 440 3.69 3.15 -27.75
CA PHE A 440 5.09 2.94 -28.13
C PHE A 440 5.65 4.01 -29.08
N GLY A 441 4.81 4.93 -29.55
CA GLY A 441 5.15 5.96 -30.53
C GLY A 441 4.58 7.31 -30.17
N ILE A 442 5.26 8.37 -30.57
CA ILE A 442 4.84 9.76 -30.40
C ILE A 442 5.26 10.58 -31.63
N VAL A 443 4.38 11.49 -32.07
CA VAL A 443 4.70 12.49 -33.10
C VAL A 443 4.84 13.84 -32.41
N VAL A 444 5.95 14.52 -32.70
CA VAL A 444 6.33 15.80 -32.09
C VAL A 444 6.57 16.83 -33.18
N ALA A 445 5.87 17.96 -33.11
CA ALA A 445 6.03 19.05 -34.06
C ALA A 445 7.01 20.13 -33.57
N PHE A 446 7.92 20.52 -34.45
CA PHE A 446 8.80 21.68 -34.29
C PHE A 446 8.32 22.81 -35.20
N ALA A 447 9.00 23.96 -35.16
CA ALA A 447 8.64 25.11 -35.99
C ALA A 447 8.68 24.83 -37.51
N ASP A 448 9.58 23.92 -37.94
CA ASP A 448 9.94 23.66 -39.33
C ASP A 448 9.90 22.18 -39.76
N LYS A 449 9.61 21.24 -38.85
CA LYS A 449 9.59 19.79 -39.11
C LYS A 449 8.72 18.99 -38.13
N LEU A 450 8.38 17.77 -38.52
CA LEU A 450 7.80 16.75 -37.63
C LEU A 450 8.84 15.68 -37.31
N LYS A 451 8.87 15.19 -36.06
CA LYS A 451 9.66 14.04 -35.62
C LYS A 451 8.74 12.90 -35.20
N LEU A 452 8.98 11.71 -35.73
CA LEU A 452 8.34 10.48 -35.31
C LEU A 452 9.34 9.72 -34.42
N MET A 453 8.93 9.39 -33.20
CA MET A 453 9.80 8.93 -32.14
C MET A 453 9.19 7.74 -31.40
N ASN A 454 10.04 6.83 -30.93
CA ASN A 454 9.60 5.68 -30.14
C ASN A 454 9.70 5.98 -28.63
N LEU A 455 8.76 5.43 -27.87
CA LEU A 455 8.71 5.50 -26.41
C LEU A 455 9.41 4.28 -25.82
N CYS A 456 10.75 4.35 -25.77
CA CYS A 456 11.56 3.36 -25.09
C CYS A 456 11.66 3.69 -23.59
N ILE A 457 11.46 2.72 -22.71
CA ILE A 457 11.81 2.85 -21.29
C ILE A 457 13.28 2.44 -21.13
N HIS A 458 14.01 3.11 -20.23
CA HIS A 458 15.44 2.92 -19.94
C HIS A 458 16.47 3.44 -20.98
N ASN A 459 16.19 4.56 -21.67
CA ASN A 459 17.22 5.32 -22.40
C ASN A 459 18.22 6.04 -21.44
N SER A 460 18.82 5.32 -20.48
CA SER A 460 19.67 5.91 -19.44
C SER A 460 21.14 6.01 -19.84
N THR A 461 21.70 4.95 -20.43
CA THR A 461 23.14 4.75 -20.63
C THR A 461 23.74 5.37 -21.90
N ASN A 462 22.92 5.77 -22.89
CA ASN A 462 23.43 6.21 -24.19
C ASN A 462 22.93 7.59 -24.66
N ASN A 463 23.82 8.32 -25.35
CA ASN A 463 23.60 9.66 -25.95
C ASN A 463 22.55 9.69 -27.09
N GLN A 464 21.66 8.69 -27.21
CA GLN A 464 20.58 8.64 -28.19
C GLN A 464 19.22 9.12 -27.65
N LYS A 465 19.23 9.84 -26.52
CA LYS A 465 18.02 10.51 -25.99
C LYS A 465 17.39 11.37 -27.08
N ASN A 466 16.10 11.13 -27.35
CA ASN A 466 15.26 11.92 -28.26
C ASN A 466 15.59 11.76 -29.76
N LYS A 467 16.21 10.67 -30.20
CA LYS A 467 16.41 10.37 -31.63
C LYS A 467 15.08 9.98 -32.30
N ALA A 468 14.73 10.67 -33.38
CA ALA A 468 13.61 10.28 -34.23
C ALA A 468 14.02 9.13 -35.16
N TYR A 469 13.11 8.18 -35.41
CA TYR A 469 13.32 7.16 -36.44
C TYR A 469 12.99 7.70 -37.84
N LYS A 470 12.12 8.73 -37.91
CA LYS A 470 11.80 9.48 -39.13
C LYS A 470 11.64 10.96 -38.79
N GLU A 471 12.29 11.83 -39.57
CA GLU A 471 11.99 13.27 -39.58
C GLU A 471 11.32 13.63 -40.91
N ILE A 472 10.27 14.45 -40.85
CA ILE A 472 9.54 14.96 -42.02
C ILE A 472 9.78 16.47 -42.09
N SER A 473 10.54 16.89 -43.11
CA SER A 473 10.93 18.28 -43.33
C SER A 473 10.98 18.58 -44.84
N PRO A 474 10.54 19.77 -45.31
CA PRO A 474 10.03 20.89 -44.51
C PRO A 474 8.55 20.71 -44.11
N PHE A 475 8.21 21.06 -42.86
CA PHE A 475 6.83 21.08 -42.36
C PHE A 475 6.63 22.27 -41.42
N LYS A 476 6.14 23.40 -41.93
CA LYS A 476 6.13 24.67 -41.16
C LYS A 476 4.81 24.94 -40.43
N GLY A 477 4.95 25.47 -39.21
CA GLY A 477 3.83 26.07 -38.47
C GLY A 477 2.73 25.08 -38.07
N CYS A 478 3.10 23.84 -37.75
CA CYS A 478 2.15 22.86 -37.22
C CYS A 478 1.62 23.30 -35.85
N LYS A 479 0.31 23.23 -35.63
CA LYS A 479 -0.35 23.60 -34.36
C LYS A 479 -1.31 22.57 -33.79
N GLU A 480 -1.79 21.63 -34.60
CA GLU A 480 -2.56 20.47 -34.13
C GLU A 480 -2.08 19.21 -34.88
N ILE A 481 -1.89 18.13 -34.13
CA ILE A 481 -1.64 16.77 -34.63
C ILE A 481 -2.60 15.84 -33.88
N LYS A 482 -3.17 14.87 -34.59
CA LYS A 482 -4.04 13.84 -34.02
C LYS A 482 -3.79 12.49 -34.68
N PHE A 483 -3.41 11.49 -33.90
CA PHE A 483 -3.51 10.09 -34.31
C PHE A 483 -4.97 9.65 -34.53
N SER A 484 -5.13 8.75 -35.49
CA SER A 484 -6.29 7.87 -35.64
C SER A 484 -6.42 6.92 -34.44
N ASN A 485 -7.60 6.36 -34.21
CA ASN A 485 -7.92 5.48 -33.07
C ASN A 485 -7.22 4.12 -33.14
N GLY A 486 -7.07 3.55 -34.35
CA GLY A 486 -6.28 2.37 -34.64
C GLY A 486 -4.77 2.65 -34.72
N GLY A 487 -4.37 3.90 -34.93
CA GLY A 487 -2.97 4.35 -34.95
C GLY A 487 -2.27 4.23 -36.32
N GLN A 488 -2.93 3.59 -37.29
CA GLN A 488 -2.45 3.43 -38.67
C GLN A 488 -2.11 4.76 -39.36
N TYR A 489 -2.89 5.81 -39.07
CA TYR A 489 -2.73 7.16 -39.61
C TYR A 489 -2.53 8.22 -38.52
N PHE A 490 -1.91 9.34 -38.87
CA PHE A 490 -1.99 10.59 -38.11
C PHE A 490 -2.24 11.80 -39.02
N ALA A 491 -3.07 12.73 -38.57
CA ALA A 491 -3.35 13.99 -39.24
C ALA A 491 -2.48 15.11 -38.64
N ALA A 492 -1.91 15.97 -39.50
CA ALA A 492 -1.13 17.14 -39.09
C ALA A 492 -1.50 18.39 -39.93
N VAL A 493 -1.62 19.55 -39.29
CA VAL A 493 -1.90 20.84 -39.97
C VAL A 493 -0.61 21.46 -40.50
N ASN A 494 -0.52 21.68 -41.80
CA ASN A 494 0.59 22.38 -42.43
C ASN A 494 0.21 23.85 -42.75
N SER A 495 1.00 24.80 -42.23
CA SER A 495 0.80 26.24 -42.39
C SER A 495 1.83 26.89 -43.33
N SER A 496 2.42 26.12 -44.26
CA SER A 496 3.45 26.62 -45.17
C SER A 496 2.93 27.56 -46.28
N SER A 497 1.62 27.53 -46.55
CA SER A 497 0.91 28.38 -47.52
C SER A 497 -0.08 29.33 -46.83
N SER A 498 -0.59 30.31 -47.57
CA SER A 498 -1.64 31.23 -47.09
C SER A 498 -2.91 30.49 -46.67
N ASN A 499 -3.36 29.53 -47.48
CA ASN A 499 -4.38 28.55 -47.10
C ASN A 499 -3.75 27.44 -46.27
N GLN A 500 -4.48 26.93 -45.28
CA GLN A 500 -4.01 25.81 -44.46
C GLN A 500 -4.42 24.47 -45.07
N ILE A 501 -3.54 23.49 -44.92
CA ILE A 501 -3.69 22.17 -45.51
C ILE A 501 -3.59 21.15 -44.38
N ILE A 502 -4.54 20.22 -44.30
CA ILE A 502 -4.46 19.09 -43.39
C ILE A 502 -3.87 17.93 -44.18
N GLN A 503 -2.83 17.31 -43.63
CA GLN A 503 -2.12 16.20 -44.27
C GLN A 503 -2.23 14.96 -43.38
N VAL A 504 -2.72 13.86 -43.94
CA VAL A 504 -2.77 12.55 -43.28
C VAL A 504 -1.56 11.71 -43.73
N PHE A 505 -0.87 11.14 -42.75
CA PHE A 505 0.33 10.33 -42.95
C PHE A 505 0.11 8.93 -42.39
N GLN A 506 0.66 7.91 -43.05
CA GLN A 506 0.74 6.56 -42.48
C GLN A 506 1.90 6.50 -41.46
N PHE A 507 1.63 6.06 -40.24
CA PHE A 507 2.58 6.23 -39.12
C PHE A 507 3.89 5.45 -39.27
N PHE A 508 3.81 4.18 -39.70
CA PHE A 508 4.97 3.29 -39.76
C PHE A 508 5.90 3.58 -40.94
N THR A 509 5.35 3.96 -42.10
CA THR A 509 6.13 4.30 -43.32
C THR A 509 6.57 5.78 -43.33
N GLY A 510 5.76 6.65 -42.71
CA GLY A 510 5.90 8.10 -42.79
C GLY A 510 5.50 8.66 -44.16
N GLU A 511 4.76 7.89 -44.96
CA GLU A 511 4.31 8.28 -46.29
C GLU A 511 3.04 9.15 -46.25
N ASN A 512 2.91 10.01 -47.26
CA ASN A 512 1.79 10.94 -47.45
C ASN A 512 1.32 10.84 -48.90
N PRO A 513 0.38 9.95 -49.21
CA PRO A 513 -0.14 9.83 -50.56
C PRO A 513 -0.97 11.06 -50.92
N GLN A 514 -0.99 11.42 -52.21
CA GLN A 514 -1.59 12.69 -52.66
C GLN A 514 -3.09 12.84 -52.32
N HIS A 515 -3.82 11.72 -52.20
CA HIS A 515 -5.23 11.67 -51.79
C HIS A 515 -5.44 11.87 -50.27
N HIS A 516 -4.38 12.01 -49.47
CA HIS A 516 -4.43 12.35 -48.05
C HIS A 516 -4.09 13.83 -47.76
N ILE A 517 -4.18 14.68 -48.80
CA ILE A 517 -3.93 16.13 -48.71
C ILE A 517 -5.27 16.88 -48.79
N PHE A 518 -5.83 17.23 -47.63
CA PHE A 518 -7.13 17.89 -47.53
C PHE A 518 -6.96 19.43 -47.58
N LYS A 519 -7.59 20.04 -48.59
CA LYS A 519 -7.52 21.49 -48.88
C LYS A 519 -8.91 22.12 -48.79
N GLY A 520 -9.06 23.14 -47.96
CA GLY A 520 -10.32 23.89 -47.85
C GLY A 520 -10.27 25.07 -46.90
N HIS A 521 -9.57 24.92 -45.76
CA HIS A 521 -9.43 25.98 -44.77
C HIS A 521 -8.63 27.17 -45.31
N THR A 522 -9.24 28.36 -45.28
CA THR A 522 -8.62 29.65 -45.61
C THR A 522 -8.03 30.34 -44.38
N GLY A 523 -8.39 29.87 -43.18
CA GLY A 523 -7.93 30.39 -41.90
C GLY A 523 -7.13 29.36 -41.11
N ARG A 524 -6.83 29.69 -39.85
CA ARG A 524 -6.07 28.78 -38.97
C ARG A 524 -6.97 27.65 -38.46
N VAL A 525 -6.65 26.41 -38.83
CA VAL A 525 -7.25 25.20 -38.24
C VAL A 525 -6.89 25.16 -36.77
N LYS A 526 -7.90 24.95 -35.92
CA LYS A 526 -7.80 25.02 -34.45
C LYS A 526 -7.91 23.67 -33.78
N CYS A 527 -8.74 22.78 -34.33
CA CYS A 527 -8.94 21.45 -33.79
C CYS A 527 -9.31 20.48 -34.92
N ILE A 528 -8.94 19.21 -34.72
CA ILE A 528 -9.21 18.08 -35.60
C ILE A 528 -9.70 16.93 -34.71
N ALA A 529 -10.68 16.17 -35.19
CA ALA A 529 -11.16 14.94 -34.57
C ALA A 529 -11.30 13.83 -35.62
N TRP A 530 -10.95 12.59 -35.23
CA TRP A 530 -11.21 11.38 -36.02
C TRP A 530 -12.55 10.77 -35.61
N SER A 531 -13.23 10.09 -36.54
CA SER A 531 -14.36 9.23 -36.21
C SER A 531 -13.92 7.95 -35.48
N THR A 532 -14.83 7.30 -34.76
CA THR A 532 -14.50 6.10 -33.96
C THR A 532 -13.99 4.91 -34.78
N ASP A 533 -14.37 4.88 -36.06
CA ASP A 533 -13.99 3.89 -37.07
C ASP A 533 -12.80 4.32 -37.96
N ASP A 534 -12.22 5.50 -37.70
CA ASP A 534 -11.15 6.16 -38.48
C ASP A 534 -11.47 6.51 -39.95
N SER A 535 -12.68 6.21 -40.43
CA SER A 535 -13.08 6.42 -41.84
C SER A 535 -13.30 7.88 -42.22
N MET A 536 -13.48 8.76 -41.21
CA MET A 536 -13.74 10.19 -41.36
C MET A 536 -12.83 11.05 -40.47
N LEU A 537 -12.49 12.23 -40.99
CA LEU A 537 -11.80 13.29 -40.27
C LEU A 537 -12.65 14.55 -40.25
N VAL A 538 -12.78 15.22 -39.10
CA VAL A 538 -13.52 16.49 -38.97
C VAL A 538 -12.57 17.59 -38.48
N SER A 539 -12.68 18.78 -39.07
CA SER A 539 -11.81 19.92 -38.76
C SER A 539 -12.58 21.23 -38.61
N CYS A 540 -12.10 22.11 -37.72
CA CYS A 540 -12.65 23.45 -37.52
C CYS A 540 -11.55 24.53 -37.43
N GLY A 541 -11.88 25.77 -37.81
CA GLY A 541 -10.90 26.85 -37.86
C GLY A 541 -11.39 28.26 -37.54
N MET A 542 -10.43 29.19 -37.56
CA MET A 542 -10.62 30.65 -37.45
C MET A 542 -11.13 31.29 -38.76
N ASP A 543 -11.46 30.48 -39.77
CA ASP A 543 -12.21 30.87 -40.97
C ASP A 543 -13.73 30.72 -40.81
N GLY A 544 -14.18 30.16 -39.68
CA GLY A 544 -15.59 29.84 -39.46
C GLY A 544 -16.08 28.65 -40.28
N MET A 545 -15.17 27.80 -40.76
CA MET A 545 -15.53 26.56 -41.48
C MET A 545 -15.57 25.36 -40.53
N ILE A 546 -16.57 24.51 -40.70
CA ILE A 546 -16.62 23.14 -40.18
C ILE A 546 -16.63 22.21 -41.39
N LEU A 547 -15.58 21.40 -41.52
CA LEU A 547 -15.36 20.51 -42.67
C LEU A 547 -15.26 19.05 -42.20
N ALA A 548 -15.91 18.14 -42.92
CA ALA A 548 -15.75 16.69 -42.74
C ALA A 548 -15.21 16.03 -44.02
N TRP A 549 -14.20 15.18 -43.86
CA TRP A 549 -13.42 14.56 -44.92
C TRP A 549 -13.57 13.03 -44.83
N LYS A 550 -13.63 12.36 -45.97
CA LYS A 550 -13.51 10.89 -46.03
C LYS A 550 -12.05 10.48 -46.15
N VAL A 551 -11.64 9.45 -45.42
CA VAL A 551 -10.27 8.92 -45.43
C VAL A 551 -10.19 7.62 -46.24
N ASP A 552 -11.13 6.69 -45.99
CA ASP A 552 -11.10 5.33 -46.55
C ASP A 552 -11.85 5.22 -47.89
N GLN A 553 -11.21 5.63 -48.99
CA GLN A 553 -11.61 5.18 -50.33
C GLN A 553 -10.40 4.91 -51.22
N ASP A 554 -10.38 3.70 -51.80
CA ASP A 554 -9.62 3.35 -53.02
C ASP A 554 -10.11 4.21 -54.19
N PHE A 555 -9.72 5.48 -54.21
CA PHE A 555 -10.06 6.39 -55.28
C PHE A 555 -9.30 5.97 -56.55
N GLN A 556 -9.98 5.26 -57.43
CA GLN A 556 -9.49 4.94 -58.77
C GLN A 556 -9.24 6.21 -59.57
N ALA A 557 -8.03 6.76 -59.46
CA ALA A 557 -7.26 7.60 -60.39
C ALA A 557 -7.90 8.83 -61.09
N GLN A 558 -9.19 9.12 -60.92
CA GLN A 558 -9.93 10.03 -61.81
C GLN A 558 -10.46 11.33 -61.16
N GLN A 559 -10.32 11.52 -59.84
CA GLN A 559 -10.53 12.85 -59.22
C GLN A 559 -9.35 13.24 -58.32
N PRO A 560 -8.74 14.43 -58.51
CA PRO A 560 -7.56 14.87 -57.76
C PRO A 560 -7.87 15.51 -56.40
N THR A 561 -9.13 15.50 -55.97
CA THR A 561 -9.62 16.17 -54.75
C THR A 561 -10.53 15.25 -53.96
N VAL A 562 -10.24 15.10 -52.67
CA VAL A 562 -11.02 14.27 -51.72
C VAL A 562 -12.43 14.85 -51.56
N PRO A 563 -13.49 14.01 -51.59
CA PRO A 563 -14.85 14.48 -51.38
C PRO A 563 -15.04 14.98 -49.94
N ARG A 564 -15.55 16.22 -49.82
CA ARG A 564 -16.06 16.74 -48.55
C ARG A 564 -17.43 16.12 -48.29
N ILE A 565 -17.61 15.55 -47.11
CA ILE A 565 -18.89 14.98 -46.66
C ILE A 565 -19.79 16.09 -46.11
N VAL A 566 -19.20 17.03 -45.37
CA VAL A 566 -19.87 18.21 -44.81
C VAL A 566 -18.99 19.43 -45.06
N ASP A 567 -19.61 20.52 -45.50
CA ASP A 567 -18.96 21.81 -45.76
C ASP A 567 -19.87 22.94 -45.28
N ILE A 568 -19.57 23.52 -44.11
CA ILE A 568 -20.42 24.51 -43.43
C ILE A 568 -19.63 25.78 -43.16
N HIS A 569 -20.21 26.93 -43.56
CA HIS A 569 -19.59 28.25 -43.47
C HIS A 569 -20.34 29.20 -42.51
N CYS A 570 -19.82 29.39 -41.31
CA CYS A 570 -20.32 30.35 -40.32
C CYS A 570 -19.55 31.68 -40.38
N LYS A 571 -19.98 32.60 -41.26
CA LYS A 571 -19.35 33.92 -41.45
C LYS A 571 -19.22 34.68 -40.12
N GLY A 572 -18.00 35.13 -39.79
CA GLY A 572 -17.71 35.94 -38.60
C GLY A 572 -17.58 35.15 -37.29
N VAL A 573 -17.65 33.82 -37.32
CA VAL A 573 -17.48 32.95 -36.14
C VAL A 573 -16.11 32.29 -36.21
N ASN A 574 -15.36 32.25 -35.10
CA ASN A 574 -14.15 31.43 -34.96
C ASN A 574 -14.49 30.15 -34.19
N PHE A 575 -14.06 28.98 -34.67
CA PHE A 575 -14.21 27.74 -33.92
C PHE A 575 -12.92 27.39 -33.15
N TYR A 576 -13.06 27.03 -31.87
CA TYR A 576 -11.91 26.72 -30.99
C TYR A 576 -11.73 25.21 -30.75
N GLY A 577 -12.83 24.47 -30.62
CA GLY A 577 -12.82 23.03 -30.40
C GLY A 577 -13.92 22.31 -31.18
N ILE A 578 -13.65 21.07 -31.58
CA ILE A 578 -14.59 20.19 -32.28
C ILE A 578 -14.50 18.77 -31.73
N THR A 579 -15.62 18.07 -31.72
CA THR A 579 -15.72 16.66 -31.35
C THR A 579 -16.87 15.99 -32.11
N LEU A 580 -16.91 14.66 -32.11
CA LEU A 580 -17.87 13.84 -32.82
C LEU A 580 -18.58 12.92 -31.82
N SER A 581 -19.85 12.60 -32.05
CA SER A 581 -20.56 11.54 -31.31
C SER A 581 -19.94 10.17 -31.56
N GLU A 582 -19.97 9.26 -30.58
CA GLU A 582 -19.48 7.87 -30.74
C GLU A 582 -20.17 7.15 -31.93
N ASP A 583 -21.44 7.47 -32.16
CA ASP A 583 -22.30 7.05 -33.29
C ASP A 583 -21.84 7.52 -34.69
N ASN A 584 -20.82 8.38 -34.76
CA ASN A 584 -20.35 9.09 -35.97
C ASN A 584 -21.41 9.92 -36.74
N LYS A 585 -22.56 10.24 -36.11
CA LYS A 585 -23.67 10.99 -36.75
C LYS A 585 -23.64 12.49 -36.50
N THR A 586 -23.23 12.94 -35.31
CA THR A 586 -23.31 14.35 -34.91
C THR A 586 -21.93 14.95 -34.67
N ILE A 587 -21.65 16.06 -35.34
CA ILE A 587 -20.49 16.92 -35.10
C ILE A 587 -20.90 18.00 -34.10
N ILE A 588 -20.05 18.26 -33.12
CA ILE A 588 -20.24 19.28 -32.07
C ILE A 588 -19.06 20.25 -32.12
N ALA A 589 -19.33 21.53 -32.42
CA ALA A 589 -18.30 22.57 -32.53
C ALA A 589 -18.57 23.77 -31.61
N ALA A 590 -17.53 24.27 -30.95
CA ALA A 590 -17.58 25.43 -30.05
C ALA A 590 -17.15 26.72 -30.78
N GLY A 591 -18.09 27.66 -30.93
CA GLY A 591 -17.88 28.92 -31.65
C GLY A 591 -17.65 30.14 -30.74
N SER A 592 -16.97 31.16 -31.27
CA SER A 592 -16.78 32.47 -30.63
C SER A 592 -18.05 33.34 -30.57
N ASP A 593 -19.16 32.87 -31.15
CA ASP A 593 -20.48 33.48 -31.06
C ASP A 593 -21.24 33.08 -29.78
N LYS A 594 -20.52 32.57 -28.76
CA LYS A 594 -21.07 31.99 -27.52
C LYS A 594 -22.13 30.91 -27.79
N ASN A 595 -21.95 30.13 -28.85
CA ASN A 595 -22.83 29.01 -29.21
C ASN A 595 -22.04 27.71 -29.36
N ILE A 596 -22.66 26.59 -28.97
CA ILE A 596 -22.32 25.27 -29.51
C ILE A 596 -23.16 25.05 -30.76
N HIS A 597 -22.51 24.64 -31.84
CA HIS A 597 -23.14 24.30 -33.12
C HIS A 597 -23.17 22.78 -33.23
N LEU A 598 -24.37 22.22 -33.33
CA LEU A 598 -24.61 20.80 -33.58
C LEU A 598 -24.96 20.61 -35.06
N VAL A 599 -24.31 19.62 -35.69
CA VAL A 599 -24.50 19.29 -37.10
C VAL A 599 -24.72 17.78 -37.22
N ASN A 600 -25.90 17.38 -37.69
CA ASN A 600 -26.16 15.99 -38.05
C ASN A 600 -25.66 15.74 -39.48
N ILE A 601 -24.75 14.78 -39.65
CA ILE A 601 -24.14 14.44 -40.94
C ILE A 601 -25.18 13.85 -41.89
N GLY A 602 -26.15 13.09 -41.37
CA GLY A 602 -27.19 12.43 -42.19
C GLY A 602 -28.19 13.39 -42.86
N ASP A 603 -28.33 14.61 -42.35
CA ASP A 603 -29.28 15.61 -42.86
C ASP A 603 -28.64 16.55 -43.90
N TYR A 604 -27.33 16.43 -44.16
CA TYR A 604 -26.59 17.26 -45.10
C TYR A 604 -26.75 16.74 -46.55
N PRO A 605 -26.98 17.60 -47.57
CA PRO A 605 -27.04 19.06 -47.54
C PRO A 605 -28.44 19.63 -47.32
N HIS A 606 -29.46 18.80 -47.07
CA HIS A 606 -30.87 19.22 -47.07
C HIS A 606 -31.29 20.06 -45.84
N ALA A 607 -30.48 20.08 -44.78
CA ALA A 607 -30.69 20.93 -43.60
C ALA A 607 -29.60 22.02 -43.45
N ASP A 608 -29.82 23.18 -44.07
CA ASP A 608 -29.01 24.43 -43.94
C ASP A 608 -28.98 25.04 -42.51
N LYS A 609 -29.44 24.30 -41.49
CA LYS A 609 -29.59 24.78 -40.12
C LYS A 609 -28.70 23.99 -39.17
N THR A 610 -27.53 24.54 -38.85
CA THR A 610 -26.80 24.13 -37.64
C THR A 610 -27.69 24.41 -36.42
N GLU A 611 -27.89 23.42 -35.56
CA GLU A 611 -28.64 23.66 -34.32
C GLU A 611 -27.72 24.39 -33.35
N LYS A 612 -28.05 25.64 -33.01
CA LYS A 612 -27.26 26.49 -32.12
C LYS A 612 -27.79 26.44 -30.70
N LYS A 613 -26.93 26.07 -29.75
CA LYS A 613 -27.21 26.12 -28.31
C LYS A 613 -26.46 27.30 -27.70
N MET A 614 -27.21 28.34 -27.31
CA MET A 614 -26.68 29.56 -26.72
C MET A 614 -26.08 29.32 -25.33
N LEU A 615 -24.92 29.92 -25.11
CA LEU A 615 -24.15 29.95 -23.87
C LEU A 615 -23.95 31.39 -23.37
N ASP A 616 -23.54 31.50 -22.12
CA ASP A 616 -23.10 32.73 -21.44
C ASP A 616 -21.60 33.04 -21.64
N VAL A 617 -20.78 32.03 -21.95
CA VAL A 617 -19.31 32.13 -22.06
C VAL A 617 -18.74 31.46 -23.31
N ASN A 618 -17.51 31.85 -23.67
CA ASN A 618 -16.72 31.20 -24.71
C ASN A 618 -16.03 29.91 -24.19
N LEU A 619 -15.93 28.90 -25.07
CA LEU A 619 -15.30 27.61 -24.78
C LEU A 619 -14.02 27.44 -25.60
N SER A 620 -12.96 26.91 -24.99
CA SER A 620 -11.65 26.67 -25.63
C SER A 620 -11.55 25.33 -26.34
N CYS A 621 -12.11 24.29 -25.73
CA CYS A 621 -11.95 22.90 -26.17
C CYS A 621 -13.15 22.07 -25.71
N LEU A 622 -13.36 20.93 -26.37
CA LEU A 622 -14.44 19.99 -26.10
C LEU A 622 -13.88 18.59 -25.84
N GLY A 623 -14.60 17.81 -25.05
CA GLY A 623 -14.38 16.37 -24.85
C GLY A 623 -15.72 15.67 -24.69
N PHE A 624 -15.95 14.63 -25.49
CA PHE A 624 -17.16 13.81 -25.44
C PHE A 624 -16.77 12.37 -25.02
N PRO A 625 -17.34 11.84 -23.93
CA PRO A 625 -17.11 10.47 -23.47
C PRO A 625 -17.91 9.48 -24.32
N SER A 626 -17.46 8.22 -24.36
CA SER A 626 -18.13 7.14 -25.13
C SER A 626 -19.57 6.88 -24.67
N SER A 627 -19.92 7.26 -23.43
CA SER A 627 -21.28 7.18 -22.91
C SER A 627 -22.32 8.04 -23.64
N ASN A 628 -21.91 9.01 -24.48
CA ASN A 628 -22.77 9.96 -25.21
C ASN A 628 -23.76 10.78 -24.35
N LYS A 629 -23.67 10.76 -23.00
CA LYS A 629 -24.65 11.40 -22.08
C LYS A 629 -24.20 12.72 -21.48
N LEU A 630 -22.90 12.97 -21.43
CA LEU A 630 -22.31 14.19 -20.88
C LEU A 630 -21.42 14.81 -21.96
N LEU A 631 -21.35 16.14 -22.03
CA LEU A 631 -20.39 16.85 -22.86
C LEU A 631 -19.54 17.75 -21.96
N PHE A 632 -18.22 17.63 -22.08
CA PHE A 632 -17.28 18.43 -21.31
C PHE A 632 -16.65 19.52 -22.18
N ALA A 633 -16.46 20.69 -21.60
CA ALA A 633 -15.86 21.83 -22.28
C ALA A 633 -14.94 22.62 -21.37
N GLY A 634 -13.83 23.11 -21.91
CA GLY A 634 -12.96 24.07 -21.22
C GLY A 634 -13.53 25.47 -21.38
N ILE A 635 -13.66 26.23 -20.28
CA ILE A 635 -14.06 27.63 -20.37
C ILE A 635 -12.83 28.52 -20.62
N GLN A 636 -12.96 29.41 -21.60
CA GLN A 636 -11.99 30.46 -21.90
C GLN A 636 -12.75 31.74 -22.25
N ASP A 637 -13.19 32.45 -21.21
CA ASP A 637 -13.79 33.78 -21.34
C ASP A 637 -12.98 34.77 -20.50
N ASP A 638 -12.34 35.74 -21.18
CA ASP A 638 -11.53 36.78 -20.54
C ASP A 638 -12.36 37.66 -19.57
N THR A 639 -13.70 37.63 -19.65
CA THR A 639 -14.58 38.55 -18.92
C THR A 639 -15.15 38.02 -17.61
N ARG A 640 -15.45 36.72 -17.49
CA ARG A 640 -16.29 36.21 -16.37
C ARG A 640 -15.93 34.86 -15.77
N LEU A 641 -15.30 33.95 -16.50
CA LEU A 641 -15.00 32.59 -16.01
C LEU A 641 -13.70 32.09 -16.65
N CYS A 642 -12.60 32.11 -15.89
CA CYS A 642 -11.30 31.61 -16.34
C CYS A 642 -11.00 30.25 -15.70
N GLY A 643 -10.62 29.27 -16.53
CA GLY A 643 -9.98 28.04 -16.05
C GLY A 643 -10.91 26.95 -15.52
N ALA A 644 -12.22 27.10 -15.66
CA ALA A 644 -13.19 26.08 -15.26
C ALA A 644 -13.42 25.00 -16.34
N LEU A 645 -13.76 23.80 -15.87
CA LEU A 645 -14.32 22.70 -16.65
C LEU A 645 -15.86 22.78 -16.58
N ARG A 646 -16.52 22.97 -17.71
CA ARG A 646 -17.98 22.91 -17.83
C ARG A 646 -18.43 21.52 -18.22
N CYS A 647 -19.49 21.03 -17.58
CA CYS A 647 -20.19 19.80 -17.89
C CYS A 647 -21.64 20.11 -18.31
N PHE A 648 -22.02 19.66 -19.49
CA PHE A 648 -23.40 19.68 -20.00
C PHE A 648 -23.99 18.27 -19.96
N ILE A 649 -25.31 18.17 -19.76
CA ILE A 649 -26.06 16.94 -20.03
C ILE A 649 -26.42 16.92 -21.51
N TYR A 650 -26.15 15.81 -22.20
CA TYR A 650 -26.47 15.61 -23.61
C TYR A 650 -27.74 14.74 -23.76
N PRO A 651 -28.67 15.04 -24.70
CA PRO A 651 -28.68 16.18 -25.61
C PRO A 651 -28.78 17.54 -24.90
N ILE A 652 -28.04 18.54 -25.41
CA ILE A 652 -27.85 19.82 -24.74
C ILE A 652 -29.18 20.57 -24.62
N SER A 653 -29.59 20.84 -23.38
CA SER A 653 -30.75 21.67 -23.05
C SER A 653 -30.31 23.03 -22.50
N HIS A 654 -31.03 24.09 -22.86
CA HIS A 654 -30.67 25.47 -22.49
C HIS A 654 -30.56 25.64 -20.98
N GLY A 655 -29.47 26.26 -20.52
CA GLY A 655 -29.22 26.59 -19.12
C GLY A 655 -28.90 25.42 -18.19
N LYS A 656 -28.78 24.18 -18.67
CA LYS A 656 -28.40 23.02 -17.83
C LYS A 656 -26.92 22.66 -17.99
N PHE A 657 -26.09 23.21 -17.12
CA PHE A 657 -24.67 22.88 -17.00
C PHE A 657 -24.19 22.94 -15.54
N THR A 658 -23.00 22.39 -15.28
CA THR A 658 -22.27 22.53 -14.01
C THR A 658 -20.82 22.90 -14.29
N ASP A 659 -20.30 23.89 -13.57
CA ASP A 659 -18.93 24.39 -13.72
C ASP A 659 -18.08 23.95 -12.53
N TYR A 660 -16.89 23.42 -12.82
CA TYR A 660 -15.90 22.95 -11.84
C TYR A 660 -14.60 23.74 -12.03
N GLN A 661 -14.20 24.51 -11.03
CA GLN A 661 -13.01 25.35 -11.11
C GLN A 661 -11.71 24.51 -11.11
N ALA A 662 -10.79 24.79 -12.05
CA ALA A 662 -9.53 24.06 -12.18
C ALA A 662 -8.32 25.02 -12.19
N HIS A 663 -8.10 25.73 -13.30
CA HIS A 663 -6.83 26.40 -13.61
C HIS A 663 -6.83 27.91 -13.31
N ASP A 664 -5.64 28.50 -13.15
CA ASP A 664 -5.45 29.93 -12.88
C ASP A 664 -5.33 30.78 -14.18
N GLU A 665 -5.70 32.06 -14.07
CA GLU A 665 -5.46 33.21 -14.94
C GLU A 665 -5.99 33.20 -16.38
N ARG A 666 -5.94 32.08 -17.11
CA ARG A 666 -6.30 31.96 -18.55
C ARG A 666 -6.67 30.54 -18.98
N GLY A 667 -7.87 30.11 -18.60
CA GLY A 667 -8.59 29.02 -19.28
C GLY A 667 -8.02 27.60 -19.14
N VAL A 668 -8.80 26.64 -19.62
CA VAL A 668 -8.32 25.26 -19.88
C VAL A 668 -7.79 25.22 -21.31
N GLU A 669 -6.53 24.86 -21.55
CA GLU A 669 -5.93 24.91 -22.89
C GLU A 669 -6.26 23.63 -23.70
N LYS A 670 -6.29 22.46 -23.05
CA LYS A 670 -6.74 21.18 -23.63
C LYS A 670 -7.46 20.31 -22.59
N ILE A 671 -8.41 19.52 -23.08
CA ILE A 671 -9.09 18.44 -22.35
C ILE A 671 -8.87 17.11 -23.07
N ARG A 672 -8.65 16.04 -22.30
CA ARG A 672 -8.70 14.65 -22.77
C ARG A 672 -9.54 13.82 -21.79
N ILE A 673 -10.19 12.78 -22.29
CA ILE A 673 -10.92 11.80 -21.48
C ILE A 673 -10.18 10.47 -21.62
N THR A 674 -10.06 9.70 -20.56
CA THR A 674 -9.47 8.35 -20.61
C THR A 674 -10.39 7.39 -21.35
N ASN A 675 -9.83 6.38 -22.03
CA ASN A 675 -10.60 5.45 -22.88
C ASN A 675 -11.58 4.53 -22.10
N ASP A 676 -11.54 4.56 -20.77
CA ASP A 676 -12.47 3.88 -19.85
C ASP A 676 -13.53 4.84 -19.24
N ASP A 677 -13.62 6.08 -19.77
CA ASP A 677 -14.43 7.21 -19.28
C ASP A 677 -14.30 7.44 -17.77
N LYS A 678 -13.14 7.12 -17.17
CA LYS A 678 -12.91 7.21 -15.71
C LYS A 678 -12.45 8.59 -15.30
N TYR A 679 -11.55 9.19 -16.07
CA TYR A 679 -10.97 10.48 -15.77
C TYR A 679 -11.09 11.44 -16.95
N ILE A 680 -11.48 12.67 -16.65
CA ILE A 680 -11.26 13.84 -17.50
C ILE A 680 -9.97 14.48 -17.02
N ILE A 681 -9.06 14.77 -17.94
CA ILE A 681 -7.79 15.41 -17.66
C ILE A 681 -7.81 16.80 -18.30
N THR A 682 -7.55 17.81 -17.47
CA THR A 682 -7.46 19.21 -17.89
C THR A 682 -6.03 19.70 -17.71
N VAL A 683 -5.55 20.51 -18.66
CA VAL A 683 -4.26 21.21 -18.55
C VAL A 683 -4.43 22.71 -18.80
N GLY A 684 -3.69 23.50 -18.05
CA GLY A 684 -3.78 24.96 -18.06
C GLY A 684 -2.47 25.68 -18.32
N ARG A 685 -2.56 26.99 -18.45
CA ARG A 685 -1.40 27.89 -18.57
C ARG A 685 -0.66 28.14 -17.27
N ASP A 686 -1.32 27.80 -16.16
CA ASP A 686 -0.75 27.74 -14.81
C ASP A 686 0.33 26.66 -14.64
N GLY A 687 0.57 25.82 -15.65
CA GLY A 687 1.49 24.71 -15.54
C GLY A 687 0.98 23.69 -14.53
N CYS A 688 -0.32 23.39 -14.52
CA CYS A 688 -0.89 22.30 -13.73
C CYS A 688 -1.66 21.31 -14.63
N MET A 689 -1.80 20.07 -14.16
CA MET A 689 -2.62 19.03 -14.78
C MET A 689 -3.57 18.45 -13.73
N MET A 690 -4.88 18.48 -13.99
CA MET A 690 -5.90 18.05 -13.02
C MET A 690 -6.73 16.88 -13.54
N PHE A 691 -6.99 15.92 -12.67
CA PHE A 691 -7.76 14.71 -12.93
C PHE A 691 -9.11 14.80 -12.25
N PHE A 692 -10.16 14.62 -13.02
CA PHE A 692 -11.54 14.68 -12.58
C PHE A 692 -12.23 13.32 -12.80
N GLU A 693 -12.64 12.63 -11.74
CA GLU A 693 -13.33 11.34 -11.79
C GLU A 693 -14.78 11.53 -12.28
N ILE A 694 -15.20 10.79 -13.31
CA ILE A 694 -16.59 10.73 -13.78
C ILE A 694 -17.36 9.71 -12.92
N LYS A 695 -18.39 10.19 -12.22
CA LYS A 695 -19.18 9.46 -11.20
C LYS A 695 -20.47 8.83 -11.72
N GLU A 696 -20.60 8.59 -13.02
CA GLU A 696 -21.83 8.05 -13.59
C GLU A 696 -22.07 6.59 -13.15
N LYS A 697 -23.28 6.30 -12.66
CA LYS A 697 -23.67 4.95 -12.20
C LYS A 697 -23.60 3.92 -13.33
N ASP A 698 -24.02 4.30 -14.52
CA ASP A 698 -24.13 3.39 -15.65
C ASP A 698 -22.75 3.02 -16.20
N ILE A 699 -21.81 3.97 -16.26
CA ILE A 699 -20.41 3.69 -16.60
C ILE A 699 -19.78 2.77 -15.55
N ARG A 700 -20.08 2.94 -14.25
CA ARG A 700 -19.64 2.00 -13.20
C ARG A 700 -20.24 0.59 -13.35
N GLN A 701 -21.46 0.45 -13.87
CA GLN A 701 -22.06 -0.87 -14.13
C GLN A 701 -21.54 -1.52 -15.43
N ALA A 702 -21.29 -0.73 -16.48
CA ALA A 702 -20.61 -1.21 -17.70
C ALA A 702 -19.19 -1.71 -17.37
N ARG A 703 -18.43 -0.96 -16.56
CA ARG A 703 -17.11 -1.38 -16.04
C ARG A 703 -17.10 -2.74 -15.36
N MET A 704 -18.19 -3.10 -14.66
CA MET A 704 -18.32 -4.40 -13.99
C MET A 704 -18.79 -5.53 -14.93
N LYS A 705 -19.43 -5.21 -16.06
CA LYS A 705 -19.98 -6.19 -17.00
C LYS A 705 -19.02 -6.54 -18.13
N ASP A 706 -18.37 -5.53 -18.72
CA ASP A 706 -17.60 -5.70 -19.95
C ASP A 706 -16.14 -6.07 -19.72
N GLY A 707 -15.69 -6.11 -18.45
CA GLY A 707 -14.36 -6.61 -18.07
C GLY A 707 -13.23 -5.92 -18.82
N TYR A 708 -13.24 -4.57 -18.83
CA TYR A 708 -12.29 -3.73 -19.58
C TYR A 708 -10.88 -4.33 -19.60
N ALA A 709 -10.35 -4.52 -20.81
CA ALA A 709 -9.03 -5.10 -21.02
C ALA A 709 -7.99 -4.35 -20.18
N LYS A 710 -7.28 -5.09 -19.31
CA LYS A 710 -6.17 -4.54 -18.53
C LYS A 710 -5.18 -3.86 -19.47
N PHE A 711 -4.62 -2.73 -19.03
CA PHE A 711 -3.59 -2.03 -19.78
C PHE A 711 -2.43 -2.97 -20.10
N SER A 712 -1.82 -2.79 -21.28
CA SER A 712 -0.67 -3.59 -21.68
C SER A 712 0.57 -3.19 -20.88
N GLU A 713 1.08 -4.11 -20.07
CA GLU A 713 2.35 -3.97 -19.34
C GLU A 713 3.59 -4.09 -20.26
N GLU A 714 3.40 -4.37 -21.56
CA GLU A 714 4.46 -4.44 -22.55
C GLU A 714 5.29 -3.16 -22.63
N VAL A 715 6.61 -3.29 -22.59
CA VAL A 715 7.57 -2.18 -22.65
C VAL A 715 8.46 -2.33 -23.88
N LEU A 716 8.72 -1.22 -24.57
CA LEU A 716 9.71 -1.17 -25.65
C LEU A 716 11.04 -0.76 -25.03
N VAL A 717 12.07 -1.58 -25.25
CA VAL A 717 13.45 -1.38 -24.78
C VAL A 717 14.34 -1.50 -26.01
N SER A 718 15.41 -0.70 -26.12
CA SER A 718 16.34 -0.89 -27.23
C SER A 718 17.15 -2.17 -27.01
N ARG A 719 17.62 -2.78 -28.11
CA ARG A 719 18.43 -4.01 -28.00
C ARG A 719 19.72 -3.78 -27.19
N ALA A 720 20.31 -2.60 -27.30
CA ALA A 720 21.51 -2.23 -26.53
C ALA A 720 21.20 -2.14 -25.03
N ASP A 721 20.15 -1.41 -24.64
CA ASP A 721 19.78 -1.27 -23.22
C ASP A 721 19.35 -2.63 -22.63
N LEU A 722 18.74 -3.51 -23.43
CA LEU A 722 18.38 -4.87 -23.03
C LEU A 722 19.62 -5.74 -22.77
N ASP A 723 20.66 -5.61 -23.59
CA ASP A 723 21.92 -6.32 -23.39
C ASP A 723 22.74 -5.71 -22.21
N ASP A 724 22.71 -4.39 -22.00
CA ASP A 724 23.23 -3.72 -20.79
C ASP A 724 22.53 -4.22 -19.52
N LEU A 725 21.18 -4.31 -19.53
CA LEU A 725 20.39 -4.78 -18.40
C LEU A 725 20.64 -6.27 -18.07
N LYS A 726 20.94 -7.11 -19.07
CA LYS A 726 21.41 -8.48 -18.82
C LYS A 726 22.76 -8.48 -18.09
N ASN A 727 23.73 -7.70 -18.58
CA ASN A 727 25.05 -7.61 -17.94
C ASN A 727 24.94 -7.13 -16.47
N ILE A 728 24.08 -6.15 -16.20
CA ILE A 728 23.79 -5.66 -14.84
C ILE A 728 23.13 -6.76 -14.00
N LYS A 729 22.13 -7.47 -14.54
CA LYS A 729 21.47 -8.58 -13.85
C LYS A 729 22.46 -9.69 -13.49
N ASP A 730 23.30 -10.10 -14.43
CA ASP A 730 24.24 -11.20 -14.23
C ASP A 730 25.31 -10.82 -13.19
N ASN A 731 25.79 -9.57 -13.20
CA ASN A 731 26.67 -9.02 -12.15
C ASN A 731 25.99 -8.98 -10.77
N LEU A 732 24.72 -8.55 -10.70
CA LEU A 732 23.95 -8.53 -9.44
C LEU A 732 23.68 -9.96 -8.94
N GLN A 733 23.44 -10.93 -9.83
CA GLN A 733 23.31 -12.33 -9.45
C GLN A 733 24.60 -12.89 -8.86
N LEU A 734 25.76 -12.56 -9.45
CA LEU A 734 27.07 -12.91 -8.88
C LEU A 734 27.22 -12.31 -7.47
N GLN A 735 26.98 -11.01 -7.29
CA GLN A 735 27.04 -10.35 -5.98
C GLN A 735 26.09 -10.98 -4.95
N ILE A 736 24.85 -11.30 -5.33
CA ILE A 736 23.90 -11.99 -4.46
C ILE A 736 24.43 -13.37 -4.04
N THR A 737 25.04 -14.13 -4.96
CA THR A 737 25.65 -15.43 -4.60
C THR A 737 26.86 -15.26 -3.67
N GLU A 738 27.70 -14.24 -3.87
CA GLU A 738 28.83 -13.93 -2.99
C GLU A 738 28.36 -13.53 -1.59
N PHE A 739 27.42 -12.60 -1.46
CA PHE A 739 26.83 -12.20 -0.18
C PHE A 739 26.10 -13.36 0.51
N SER A 740 25.36 -14.19 -0.25
CA SER A 740 24.71 -15.39 0.30
C SER A 740 25.73 -16.38 0.85
N ASN A 741 26.87 -16.57 0.16
CA ASN A 741 27.95 -17.44 0.62
C ASN A 741 28.66 -16.87 1.85
N GLN A 742 28.92 -15.55 1.89
CA GLN A 742 29.47 -14.87 3.07
C GLN A 742 28.55 -15.00 4.29
N ASN A 743 27.25 -14.74 4.13
CA ASN A 743 26.27 -14.89 5.19
C ASN A 743 26.14 -16.35 5.66
N ALA A 744 26.15 -17.32 4.75
CA ALA A 744 26.16 -18.73 5.10
C ALA A 744 27.42 -19.11 5.92
N MET A 745 28.60 -18.63 5.51
CA MET A 745 29.85 -18.80 6.25
C MET A 745 29.79 -18.18 7.65
N LEU A 746 29.30 -16.95 7.79
CA LEU A 746 29.16 -16.26 9.09
C LEU A 746 28.19 -17.00 10.04
N VAL A 747 27.08 -17.54 9.51
CA VAL A 747 26.15 -18.36 10.30
C VAL A 747 26.78 -19.69 10.70
N ILE A 748 27.62 -20.29 9.86
CA ILE A 748 28.36 -21.51 10.19
C ILE A 748 29.39 -21.24 11.31
N THR A 749 30.17 -20.15 11.22
CA THR A 749 31.17 -19.81 12.25
C THR A 749 30.52 -19.47 13.58
N SER A 750 29.47 -18.65 13.60
CA SER A 750 28.72 -18.33 14.82
C SER A 750 28.13 -19.59 15.48
N ARG A 751 27.55 -20.51 14.69
CA ARG A 751 27.05 -21.80 15.22
C ARG A 751 28.17 -22.70 15.74
N GLN A 752 29.37 -22.66 15.17
CA GLN A 752 30.52 -23.41 15.68
C GLN A 752 30.98 -22.87 17.04
N GLU A 753 30.96 -21.55 17.23
CA GLU A 753 31.24 -20.91 18.52
C GLU A 753 30.17 -21.28 19.57
N ASP A 754 28.88 -21.22 19.21
CA ASP A 754 27.78 -21.63 20.09
C ASP A 754 27.90 -23.11 20.51
N ILE A 755 28.19 -24.02 19.56
CA ILE A 755 28.40 -25.45 19.84
C ILE A 755 29.58 -25.65 20.78
N TYR A 756 30.70 -24.95 20.56
CA TYR A 756 31.88 -25.04 21.43
C TYR A 756 31.57 -24.58 22.87
N MET A 757 30.86 -23.47 23.02
CA MET A 757 30.43 -22.94 24.32
C MET A 757 29.44 -23.88 25.03
N LEU A 758 28.54 -24.53 24.28
CA LEU A 758 27.60 -25.51 24.82
C LEU A 758 28.34 -26.77 25.31
N ASP A 759 29.35 -27.25 24.56
CA ASP A 759 30.20 -28.39 24.94
C ASP A 759 30.99 -28.12 26.23
N GLU A 760 31.56 -26.92 26.39
CA GLU A 760 32.18 -26.47 27.63
C GLU A 760 31.20 -26.51 28.83
N GLN A 761 29.98 -26.00 28.64
CA GLN A 761 28.94 -26.04 29.68
C GLN A 761 28.50 -27.47 30.02
N ILE A 762 28.38 -28.35 29.02
CA ILE A 762 28.05 -29.77 29.22
C ILE A 762 29.13 -30.45 30.06
N LYS A 763 30.42 -30.25 29.75
CA LYS A 763 31.55 -30.77 30.54
C LYS A 763 31.51 -30.26 31.99
N LEU A 764 31.34 -28.96 32.18
CA LEU A 764 31.24 -28.37 33.53
C LEU A 764 30.06 -28.93 34.34
N ASN A 765 28.91 -29.14 33.70
CA ASN A 765 27.74 -29.72 34.34
C ASN A 765 27.91 -31.22 34.63
N GLN A 766 28.60 -31.97 33.77
CA GLN A 766 28.99 -33.36 34.05
C GLN A 766 29.91 -33.45 35.27
N ILE A 767 30.93 -32.58 35.37
CA ILE A 767 31.84 -32.53 36.54
C ILE A 767 31.07 -32.19 37.82
N LYS A 768 30.20 -31.16 37.79
CA LYS A 768 29.34 -30.82 38.93
C LYS A 768 28.48 -32.00 39.39
N ARG A 769 27.89 -32.72 38.43
CA ARG A 769 27.02 -33.88 38.71
C ARG A 769 27.81 -35.09 39.24
N GLN A 770 29.03 -35.32 38.75
CA GLN A 770 29.94 -36.33 39.31
C GLN A 770 30.29 -36.00 40.78
N ASN A 771 30.67 -34.75 41.07
CA ASN A 771 30.99 -34.31 42.43
C ASN A 771 29.81 -34.46 43.39
N GLN A 772 28.57 -34.16 42.95
CA GLN A 772 27.35 -34.40 43.72
C GLN A 772 27.07 -35.90 43.95
N ILE A 773 27.30 -36.75 42.95
CA ILE A 773 27.16 -38.21 43.12
C ILE A 773 28.21 -38.72 44.12
N GLU A 774 29.42 -38.18 44.13
CA GLU A 774 30.46 -38.58 45.08
C GLU A 774 30.17 -38.11 46.52
N SER A 775 29.63 -36.89 46.70
CA SER A 775 29.23 -36.42 48.04
C SER A 775 28.06 -37.22 48.60
N LEU A 776 27.05 -37.53 47.78
CA LEU A 776 25.91 -38.38 48.15
C LEU A 776 26.37 -39.81 48.49
N LYS A 777 27.33 -40.38 47.75
CA LYS A 777 27.94 -41.67 48.10
C LYS A 777 28.65 -41.63 49.46
N LYS A 778 29.39 -40.55 49.77
CA LYS A 778 30.04 -40.39 51.08
C LYS A 778 29.02 -40.28 52.22
N GLN A 779 27.92 -39.55 52.03
CA GLN A 779 26.82 -39.49 53.00
C GLN A 779 26.15 -40.85 53.20
N LYS A 780 25.78 -41.54 52.11
CA LYS A 780 25.20 -42.89 52.17
C LYS A 780 26.09 -43.85 52.96
N ASN A 781 27.38 -43.89 52.66
CA ASN A 781 28.32 -44.78 53.36
C ASN A 781 28.45 -44.45 54.86
N GLN A 782 28.31 -43.18 55.25
CA GLN A 782 28.29 -42.77 56.66
C GLN A 782 27.00 -43.20 57.38
N GLU A 783 25.85 -43.19 56.70
CA GLU A 783 24.58 -43.68 57.26
C GLU A 783 24.56 -45.21 57.35
N GLU A 784 25.03 -45.93 56.32
CA GLU A 784 25.20 -47.39 56.35
C GLU A 784 26.12 -47.83 57.50
N ALA A 785 27.24 -47.11 57.74
CA ALA A 785 28.13 -47.42 58.85
C ALA A 785 27.47 -47.21 60.24
N LYS A 786 26.59 -46.22 60.40
CA LYS A 786 25.83 -46.03 61.66
C LYS A 786 24.82 -47.15 61.88
N LEU A 787 24.04 -47.48 60.86
CA LEU A 787 23.06 -48.57 60.90
C LEU A 787 23.70 -49.93 61.20
N ILE A 788 24.91 -50.19 60.66
CA ILE A 788 25.67 -51.41 60.98
C ILE A 788 26.09 -51.43 62.45
N ASN A 789 26.54 -50.31 63.02
CA ASN A 789 26.89 -50.25 64.45
C ASN A 789 25.66 -50.46 65.35
N GLU A 790 24.53 -49.80 65.05
CA GLU A 790 23.27 -50.00 65.79
C GLU A 790 22.77 -51.45 65.71
N LEU A 791 22.92 -52.12 64.56
CA LEU A 791 22.63 -53.55 64.40
C LEU A 791 23.55 -54.45 65.23
N ASN A 792 24.85 -54.14 65.30
CA ASN A 792 25.80 -54.90 66.10
C ASN A 792 25.51 -54.76 67.60
N GLU A 793 25.19 -53.55 68.09
CA GLU A 793 24.79 -53.33 69.49
C GLU A 793 23.53 -54.12 69.85
N LEU A 794 22.54 -54.17 68.94
CA LEU A 794 21.34 -55.00 69.11
C LEU A 794 21.64 -56.51 69.08
N GLN A 795 22.63 -56.96 68.30
CA GLN A 795 23.06 -58.35 68.28
C GLN A 795 23.78 -58.76 69.57
N GLU A 796 24.68 -57.93 70.11
CA GLU A 796 25.34 -58.21 71.40
C GLU A 796 24.33 -58.32 72.55
N LEU A 797 23.30 -57.48 72.56
CA LEU A 797 22.20 -57.56 73.52
C LEU A 797 21.38 -58.87 73.38
N ALA A 798 21.09 -59.29 72.14
CA ALA A 798 20.38 -60.54 71.89
C ALA A 798 21.21 -61.78 72.26
N GLU A 799 22.53 -61.78 72.02
CA GLU A 799 23.41 -62.86 72.46
C GLU A 799 23.48 -62.97 73.99
N LEU A 800 23.50 -61.83 74.70
CA LEU A 800 23.38 -61.79 76.16
C LEU A 800 22.07 -62.42 76.66
N GLU A 801 20.93 -62.08 76.05
CA GLU A 801 19.65 -62.71 76.40
C GLU A 801 19.66 -64.23 76.15
N ILE A 802 20.18 -64.69 75.01
CA ILE A 802 20.30 -66.12 74.68
C ILE A 802 21.17 -66.85 75.71
N GLN A 803 22.31 -66.28 76.11
CA GLN A 803 23.17 -66.89 77.15
C GLN A 803 22.45 -67.03 78.49
N THR A 804 21.64 -66.03 78.91
CA THR A 804 20.83 -66.17 80.14
C THR A 804 19.80 -67.29 80.03
N MET A 805 19.21 -67.50 78.84
CA MET A 805 18.25 -68.58 78.60
C MET A 805 18.92 -69.96 78.56
N ASP A 806 20.11 -70.08 77.97
CA ASP A 806 20.87 -71.35 77.94
C ASP A 806 21.29 -71.80 79.34
N THR A 807 21.75 -70.89 80.21
CA THR A 807 22.06 -71.25 81.62
C THR A 807 20.83 -71.69 82.42
N LYS A 808 19.63 -71.33 81.97
CA LYS A 808 18.36 -71.77 82.54
C LYS A 808 17.99 -73.17 82.03
N TYR A 809 18.07 -73.41 80.72
CA TYR A 809 17.84 -74.73 80.12
C TYR A 809 18.84 -75.80 80.60
N GLN A 810 20.13 -75.46 80.79
CA GLN A 810 21.12 -76.41 81.30
C GLN A 810 20.76 -76.94 82.71
N LYS A 811 20.14 -76.13 83.57
CA LYS A 811 19.67 -76.56 84.89
C LYS A 811 18.50 -77.55 84.80
N GLU A 812 17.60 -77.35 83.83
CA GLU A 812 16.49 -78.27 83.58
C GLU A 812 16.99 -79.60 83.00
N VAL A 813 17.93 -79.56 82.05
CA VAL A 813 18.51 -80.78 81.43
C VAL A 813 19.22 -81.67 82.45
N MET A 814 19.96 -81.11 83.43
CA MET A 814 20.61 -81.94 84.47
C MET A 814 19.59 -82.75 85.29
N SER A 815 18.40 -82.19 85.58
CA SER A 815 17.34 -82.90 86.29
C SER A 815 16.76 -84.08 85.50
N LEU A 816 16.84 -84.03 84.17
CA LEU A 816 16.38 -85.10 83.27
C LEU A 816 17.40 -86.24 83.16
N VAL A 817 18.70 -85.92 83.20
CA VAL A 817 19.79 -86.92 83.14
C VAL A 817 19.74 -87.87 84.35
N GLU A 818 19.47 -87.34 85.54
CA GLU A 818 19.34 -88.12 86.78
C GLU A 818 18.17 -89.13 86.74
N GLN A 819 17.10 -88.81 85.98
CA GLN A 819 15.98 -89.73 85.72
C GLN A 819 16.37 -90.84 84.73
N TYR A 820 17.23 -90.54 83.75
CA TYR A 820 17.66 -91.50 82.72
C TYR A 820 18.60 -92.59 83.28
N GLU A 821 19.49 -92.26 84.22
CA GLU A 821 20.39 -93.26 84.83
C GLU A 821 19.63 -94.33 85.62
N ASN A 822 18.53 -93.97 86.28
CA ASN A 822 17.68 -94.92 86.99
C ASN A 822 16.99 -95.92 86.06
N PHE A 823 16.54 -95.49 84.87
CA PHE A 823 16.00 -96.39 83.85
C PHE A 823 17.04 -97.37 83.31
N LYS A 824 18.30 -96.95 83.19
CA LYS A 824 19.38 -97.77 82.62
C LYS A 824 19.69 -99.03 83.45
N ARG A 825 19.62 -98.94 84.79
CA ARG A 825 19.83 -100.08 85.71
C ARG A 825 18.77 -101.18 85.59
N LEU A 826 17.54 -100.84 85.21
CA LEU A 826 16.46 -101.82 85.05
C LEU A 826 16.65 -102.68 83.78
N HIS A 827 17.23 -102.12 82.73
CA HIS A 827 17.38 -102.78 81.43
C HIS A 827 18.44 -103.92 81.43
N GLU A 828 19.47 -103.85 82.28
CA GLU A 828 20.53 -104.87 82.34
C GLU A 828 20.05 -106.20 82.96
N ILE A 829 19.06 -106.15 83.86
CA ILE A 829 18.49 -107.33 84.53
C ILE A 829 17.66 -108.18 83.55
N GLU A 830 17.05 -107.56 82.54
CA GLU A 830 16.18 -108.24 81.58
C GLU A 830 16.97 -108.98 80.49
N ASN A 831 18.06 -108.39 79.99
CA ASN A 831 18.92 -109.00 78.96
C ASN A 831 19.51 -110.36 79.39
N ASN A 832 19.88 -110.51 80.67
CA ASN A 832 20.43 -111.76 81.20
C ASN A 832 19.43 -112.94 81.24
N LYS A 833 18.12 -112.67 81.18
CA LYS A 833 17.09 -113.72 81.05
C LYS A 833 16.90 -114.20 79.61
N ASN A 834 17.12 -113.35 78.61
CA ASN A 834 16.90 -113.68 77.21
C ASN A 834 18.00 -114.57 76.61
N ASN A 835 19.26 -114.41 77.02
CA ASN A 835 20.36 -115.23 76.52
C ASN A 835 20.24 -116.74 76.86
N LYS A 836 19.55 -117.11 77.95
CA LYS A 836 19.31 -118.53 78.31
C LYS A 836 18.20 -119.22 77.51
N LYS A 837 17.40 -118.48 76.72
CA LYS A 837 16.37 -119.07 75.83
C LYS A 837 16.89 -119.37 74.43
N LYS A 838 17.93 -118.64 73.96
CA LYS A 838 18.36 -118.68 72.56
C LYS A 838 19.06 -120.00 72.17
N SER A 839 19.89 -120.58 73.04
CA SER A 839 20.66 -121.80 72.74
C SER A 839 19.85 -123.10 72.68
N LYS A 840 18.53 -123.07 72.94
CA LYS A 840 17.63 -124.21 72.73
C LYS A 840 16.94 -124.20 71.37
N LEU A 841 16.84 -123.03 70.72
CA LEU A 841 16.11 -122.87 69.45
C LEU A 841 16.98 -123.24 68.22
N GLU A 842 18.30 -123.15 68.35
CA GLU A 842 19.26 -123.44 67.26
C GLU A 842 19.36 -124.95 66.93
N GLN A 843 18.86 -125.83 67.81
CA GLN A 843 18.81 -127.29 67.52
C GLN A 843 17.56 -127.72 66.73
N GLU A 844 16.47 -126.93 66.71
CA GLU A 844 15.24 -127.28 65.98
C GLU A 844 15.24 -126.79 64.51
N ASN A 845 15.86 -125.64 64.22
CA ASN A 845 15.80 -125.04 62.88
C ASN A 845 16.59 -125.80 61.80
N ASN A 846 17.60 -126.60 62.16
CA ASN A 846 18.37 -127.40 61.20
C ASN A 846 17.58 -128.57 60.57
N GLN A 847 16.36 -128.88 61.02
CA GLN A 847 15.51 -129.93 60.43
C GLN A 847 14.40 -129.43 59.49
N LYS A 848 14.12 -128.12 59.44
CA LYS A 848 13.13 -127.53 58.49
C LYS A 848 13.77 -126.99 57.20
N LEU A 849 14.96 -127.49 56.90
CA LEU A 849 15.94 -126.92 55.97
C LEU A 849 15.63 -127.13 54.47
N ILE A 850 14.80 -128.10 54.09
CA ILE A 850 14.80 -128.65 52.70
C ILE A 850 13.48 -128.42 51.94
N ALA A 851 12.39 -127.99 52.58
CA ALA A 851 11.05 -128.06 52.00
C ALA A 851 10.52 -126.80 51.27
N LEU A 852 10.86 -125.58 51.73
CA LEU A 852 10.09 -124.38 51.36
C LEU A 852 10.62 -123.59 50.15
N ASP A 853 11.82 -123.94 49.65
CA ASP A 853 12.55 -123.13 48.66
C ASP A 853 11.96 -123.20 47.23
N ASN A 854 11.07 -124.17 46.97
CA ASN A 854 10.55 -124.45 45.62
C ASN A 854 9.18 -123.80 45.28
N GLU A 855 8.47 -123.20 46.23
CA GLU A 855 7.06 -122.78 46.01
C GLU A 855 6.87 -121.28 45.73
N PHE A 856 7.66 -120.39 46.36
CA PHE A 856 7.31 -118.97 46.43
C PHE A 856 7.69 -118.11 45.21
N GLN A 857 8.58 -118.57 44.31
CA GLN A 857 8.97 -117.75 43.15
C GLN A 857 7.86 -117.55 42.10
N LYS A 858 6.76 -118.32 42.15
CA LYS A 858 5.75 -118.33 41.07
C LYS A 858 4.59 -117.34 41.24
N GLN A 859 4.37 -116.79 42.43
CA GLN A 859 3.17 -115.99 42.74
C GLN A 859 3.34 -114.46 42.57
N LEU A 860 4.56 -113.97 42.26
CA LEU A 860 4.88 -112.55 42.39
C LEU A 860 4.50 -111.66 41.19
N GLU A 861 4.19 -112.22 40.01
CA GLU A 861 3.97 -111.43 38.80
C GLU A 861 2.51 -111.02 38.55
N GLU A 862 1.51 -111.76 39.03
CA GLU A 862 0.10 -111.56 38.65
C GLU A 862 -0.53 -110.27 39.22
N GLN A 863 -0.18 -109.88 40.46
CA GLN A 863 -0.90 -108.81 41.18
C GLN A 863 -0.68 -107.40 40.64
N ARG A 864 0.33 -107.16 39.78
CA ARG A 864 0.62 -105.83 39.22
C ARG A 864 -0.45 -105.28 38.27
N THR A 865 -1.41 -106.10 37.83
CA THR A 865 -2.41 -105.73 36.82
C THR A 865 -3.71 -105.11 37.36
N GLN A 866 -4.10 -105.39 38.61
CA GLN A 866 -5.48 -105.11 39.06
C GLN A 866 -5.77 -103.67 39.53
N LYS A 867 -4.80 -102.93 40.08
CA LYS A 867 -5.10 -101.67 40.82
C LYS A 867 -5.52 -100.48 39.93
N LYS A 868 -5.27 -100.52 38.61
CA LYS A 868 -5.74 -99.50 37.62
C LYS A 868 -7.27 -99.32 37.56
N ARG A 869 -8.06 -100.14 38.27
CA ARG A 869 -9.52 -99.99 38.37
C ARG A 869 -10.01 -98.94 39.38
N VAL A 870 -9.19 -98.53 40.34
CA VAL A 870 -9.67 -97.75 41.50
C VAL A 870 -9.78 -96.24 41.22
N GLU A 871 -9.04 -95.70 40.25
CA GLU A 871 -9.02 -94.25 39.96
C GLU A 871 -10.34 -93.68 39.39
N LYS A 872 -11.26 -94.54 38.93
CA LYS A 872 -12.63 -94.12 38.57
C LYS A 872 -13.58 -93.96 39.75
N GLN A 873 -13.19 -94.38 40.95
CA GLN A 873 -14.00 -94.15 42.13
C GLN A 873 -13.75 -92.75 42.70
N ILE A 874 -14.58 -91.81 42.25
CA ILE A 874 -15.31 -90.93 43.18
C ILE A 874 -14.34 -89.92 43.86
N GLN A 875 -13.97 -88.79 43.25
CA GLN A 875 -14.67 -87.95 42.26
C GLN A 875 -16.09 -87.47 42.67
N GLU A 876 -16.72 -88.05 43.70
CA GLU A 876 -17.90 -87.51 44.38
C GLU A 876 -17.55 -87.05 45.82
N ARG A 877 -16.40 -87.49 46.38
CA ARG A 877 -16.00 -87.18 47.76
C ARG A 877 -15.51 -85.74 47.98
N GLN A 878 -15.23 -84.98 46.91
CA GLN A 878 -14.90 -83.56 46.99
C GLN A 878 -16.10 -82.66 47.36
N LYS A 879 -17.28 -83.24 47.61
CA LYS A 879 -18.46 -82.55 48.16
C LYS A 879 -18.52 -82.56 49.70
N GLN A 880 -17.46 -83.02 50.38
CA GLN A 880 -17.36 -83.14 51.85
C GLN A 880 -16.25 -82.24 52.45
N TYR A 881 -16.43 -80.92 52.39
CA TYR A 881 -15.75 -79.97 53.28
C TYR A 881 -16.66 -78.76 53.58
N ALA A 882 -17.74 -79.07 54.30
CA ALA A 882 -18.31 -78.14 55.28
C ALA A 882 -17.69 -78.47 56.66
N GLU A 883 -17.84 -77.56 57.64
CA GLU A 883 -17.30 -77.67 59.02
C GLU A 883 -15.76 -77.45 59.08
N ALA A 884 -15.15 -76.66 59.98
CA ALA A 884 -15.61 -75.81 61.10
C ALA A 884 -14.55 -74.66 61.33
N GLN A 885 -14.61 -73.71 62.29
CA GLN A 885 -15.44 -73.53 63.48
C GLN A 885 -15.44 -72.09 64.08
N ASP A 886 -16.53 -71.79 64.79
CA ASP A 886 -16.85 -70.75 65.81
C ASP A 886 -15.99 -70.80 67.11
N LEU A 887 -15.96 -69.87 68.08
CA LEU A 887 -16.40 -68.45 68.28
C LEU A 887 -15.63 -67.90 69.54
N GLU A 888 -14.97 -66.73 69.49
CA GLU A 888 -15.38 -65.47 70.18
C GLU A 888 -14.97 -65.24 71.68
N LYS A 889 -14.71 -63.94 72.03
CA LYS A 889 -14.59 -63.31 73.38
C LYS A 889 -13.28 -63.58 74.16
N PHE A 890 -12.72 -62.69 75.00
CA PHE A 890 -13.11 -61.34 75.50
C PHE A 890 -11.94 -60.35 75.27
N LYS A 891 -12.12 -59.10 74.83
CA LYS A 891 -12.94 -58.00 75.38
C LYS A 891 -12.58 -57.56 76.82
N PHE A 892 -11.28 -57.47 77.16
CA PHE A 892 -10.85 -56.82 78.42
C PHE A 892 -9.52 -56.02 78.37
N VAL A 893 -8.52 -56.41 77.56
CA VAL A 893 -7.18 -55.75 77.61
C VAL A 893 -7.10 -54.48 76.74
N LEU A 894 -7.93 -54.33 75.70
CA LEU A 894 -7.88 -53.17 74.80
C LEU A 894 -8.21 -51.83 75.48
N ASP A 895 -9.18 -51.80 76.40
CA ASP A 895 -9.64 -50.54 77.03
C ASP A 895 -8.58 -49.88 77.94
N HIS A 896 -7.60 -50.64 78.43
CA HIS A 896 -6.50 -50.07 79.22
C HIS A 896 -5.43 -49.42 78.33
N LYS A 897 -5.06 -50.07 77.22
CA LYS A 897 -4.08 -49.54 76.24
C LYS A 897 -4.59 -48.26 75.56
N ILE A 898 -5.90 -48.16 75.33
CA ILE A 898 -6.58 -46.98 74.77
C ILE A 898 -6.49 -45.75 75.70
N LYS A 899 -6.31 -45.92 77.02
CA LYS A 899 -6.17 -44.80 77.96
C LYS A 899 -4.75 -44.22 78.04
N GLU A 900 -3.71 -45.03 77.89
CA GLU A 900 -2.33 -44.52 77.78
C GLU A 900 -2.13 -43.78 76.45
N LEU A 901 -2.55 -44.39 75.33
CA LEU A 901 -2.41 -43.79 74.00
C LEU A 901 -3.12 -42.43 73.86
N LYS A 902 -4.11 -42.12 74.70
CA LYS A 902 -4.79 -40.81 74.71
C LYS A 902 -4.02 -39.68 75.41
N ARG A 903 -2.92 -39.95 76.11
CA ARG A 903 -2.14 -38.90 76.81
C ARG A 903 -1.06 -38.24 75.94
N ASP A 904 -0.55 -38.93 74.93
CA ASP A 904 0.51 -38.43 74.03
C ASP A 904 -0.02 -37.77 72.74
N ILE A 905 -1.33 -37.81 72.51
CA ILE A 905 -1.96 -37.30 71.27
C ILE A 905 -2.03 -35.76 71.25
N GLY A 906 -2.19 -35.11 72.41
CA GLY A 906 -2.44 -33.67 72.52
C GLY A 906 -1.45 -32.76 71.75
N PRO A 907 -0.12 -32.88 71.94
CA PRO A 907 0.85 -32.03 71.24
C PRO A 907 0.96 -32.33 69.73
N ARG A 908 0.70 -33.57 69.32
CA ARG A 908 0.86 -34.00 67.91
C ARG A 908 -0.30 -33.57 67.02
N GLU A 909 -1.50 -33.39 67.56
CA GLU A 909 -2.64 -32.91 66.76
C GLU A 909 -2.48 -31.43 66.33
N GLU A 910 -1.83 -30.57 67.13
CA GLU A 910 -1.54 -29.18 66.73
C GLU A 910 -0.43 -29.06 65.67
N GLU A 911 0.62 -29.88 65.72
CA GLU A 911 1.64 -29.92 64.66
C GLU A 911 1.07 -30.48 63.35
N ILE A 912 0.24 -31.52 63.43
CA ILE A 912 -0.45 -32.08 62.25
C ILE A 912 -1.45 -31.06 61.67
N ALA A 913 -2.09 -30.23 62.49
CA ALA A 913 -2.94 -29.13 62.01
C ALA A 913 -2.14 -28.07 61.24
N LYS A 914 -1.00 -27.61 61.78
CA LYS A 914 -0.10 -26.65 61.10
C LYS A 914 0.50 -27.21 59.81
N MET A 915 0.90 -28.49 59.80
CA MET A 915 1.37 -29.14 58.57
C MET A 915 0.26 -29.31 57.54
N LYS A 916 -0.99 -29.59 57.96
CA LYS A 916 -2.16 -29.61 57.04
C LYS A 916 -2.47 -28.23 56.46
N GLU A 917 -2.28 -27.16 57.21
CA GLU A 917 -2.45 -25.80 56.70
C GLU A 917 -1.36 -25.45 55.67
N GLN A 918 -0.10 -25.83 55.93
CA GLN A 918 0.99 -25.67 54.96
C GLN A 918 0.79 -26.53 53.71
N THR A 919 0.36 -27.79 53.82
CA THR A 919 0.08 -28.61 52.63
C THR A 919 -1.13 -28.09 51.85
N ASN A 920 -2.19 -27.59 52.50
CA ASN A 920 -3.31 -26.94 51.79
C ASN A 920 -2.86 -25.69 50.99
N ILE A 921 -1.96 -24.87 51.54
CA ILE A 921 -1.39 -23.72 50.82
C ILE A 921 -0.48 -24.18 49.66
N MET A 922 0.27 -25.26 49.86
CA MET A 922 1.17 -25.81 48.84
C MET A 922 0.38 -26.49 47.71
N ASP A 923 -0.73 -27.17 48.03
CA ASP A 923 -1.70 -27.74 47.07
C ASP A 923 -2.45 -26.65 46.30
N ALA A 924 -2.74 -25.50 46.92
CA ALA A 924 -3.31 -24.35 46.22
C ALA A 924 -2.32 -23.79 45.18
N LYS A 925 -1.04 -23.62 45.56
CA LYS A 925 0.02 -23.24 44.61
C LYS A 925 0.28 -24.30 43.53
N LEU A 926 0.16 -25.58 43.86
CA LEU A 926 0.24 -26.69 42.89
C LEU A 926 -0.91 -26.63 41.87
N LYS A 927 -2.12 -26.24 42.30
CA LYS A 927 -3.25 -25.99 41.38
C LYS A 927 -3.01 -24.78 40.48
N GLU A 928 -2.51 -23.65 41.00
CA GLU A 928 -2.14 -22.50 40.17
C GLU A 928 -1.04 -22.85 39.15
N LEU A 929 0.04 -23.52 39.59
CA LEU A 929 1.11 -23.99 38.70
C LEU A 929 0.60 -24.99 37.66
N ASN A 930 -0.34 -25.87 38.01
CA ASN A 930 -0.96 -26.77 37.04
C ASN A 930 -1.87 -26.03 36.05
N THR A 931 -2.60 -24.99 36.47
CA THR A 931 -3.34 -24.15 35.51
C THR A 931 -2.41 -23.37 34.57
N TYR A 932 -1.27 -22.89 35.07
CA TYR A 932 -0.26 -22.21 34.26
C TYR A 932 0.48 -23.18 33.31
N ASN A 933 0.78 -24.40 33.77
CA ASN A 933 1.35 -25.45 32.92
C ASN A 933 0.37 -25.92 31.84
N ASN A 934 -0.95 -25.99 32.13
CA ASN A 934 -1.95 -26.29 31.12
C ASN A 934 -2.06 -25.16 30.07
N PHE A 935 -1.98 -23.90 30.51
CA PHE A 935 -1.95 -22.74 29.60
C PHE A 935 -0.67 -22.73 28.73
N LEU A 936 0.49 -23.01 29.33
CA LEU A 936 1.73 -23.22 28.56
C LEU A 936 1.62 -24.40 27.60
N GLY A 937 0.93 -25.48 27.98
CA GLY A 937 0.60 -26.59 27.09
C GLY A 937 -0.17 -26.14 25.86
N THR A 938 -1.27 -25.40 26.03
CA THR A 938 -2.05 -24.85 24.90
C THR A 938 -1.22 -23.91 24.00
N VAL A 939 -0.35 -23.07 24.57
CA VAL A 939 0.54 -22.19 23.79
C VAL A 939 1.61 -23.01 23.05
N VAL A 940 2.12 -24.09 23.64
CA VAL A 940 3.08 -25.00 22.99
C VAL A 940 2.41 -25.77 21.84
N ASP A 941 1.15 -26.19 21.99
CA ASP A 941 0.38 -26.84 20.91
C ASP A 941 0.04 -25.86 19.77
N GLU A 942 -0.31 -24.61 20.07
CA GLU A 942 -0.44 -23.54 19.07
C GLU A 942 0.88 -23.28 18.32
N LEU A 943 2.02 -23.27 19.03
CA LEU A 943 3.33 -23.12 18.41
C LEU A 943 3.75 -24.36 17.59
N TYR A 944 3.39 -25.57 17.99
CA TYR A 944 3.64 -26.78 17.20
C TYR A 944 2.82 -26.81 15.92
N THR A 945 1.52 -26.51 15.99
CA THR A 945 0.65 -26.43 14.80
C THR A 945 1.12 -25.34 13.83
N ALA A 946 1.49 -24.15 14.34
CA ALA A 946 2.11 -23.10 13.51
C ALA A 946 3.48 -23.51 12.93
N GLN A 947 4.27 -24.33 13.64
CA GLN A 947 5.52 -24.88 13.11
C GLN A 947 5.28 -25.91 12.01
N GLU A 948 4.20 -26.69 12.07
CA GLU A 948 3.86 -27.67 11.05
C GLU A 948 3.31 -27.01 9.78
N THR A 949 2.39 -26.04 9.88
CA THR A 949 1.92 -25.30 8.69
C THR A 949 3.07 -24.59 7.98
N MET A 950 3.99 -23.97 8.73
CA MET A 950 5.18 -23.31 8.15
C MET A 950 6.14 -24.32 7.47
N LYS A 951 6.25 -25.56 7.98
CA LYS A 951 7.02 -26.64 7.31
C LYS A 951 6.34 -27.07 6.00
N GLU A 952 5.02 -27.12 5.95
CA GLU A 952 4.27 -27.47 4.73
C GLU A 952 4.39 -26.37 3.66
N GLU A 953 4.27 -25.09 4.04
CA GLU A 953 4.50 -23.96 3.13
C GLU A 953 5.92 -24.01 2.53
N ILE A 954 6.94 -24.25 3.35
CA ILE A 954 8.33 -24.42 2.88
C ILE A 954 8.47 -25.62 1.93
N LYS A 955 7.72 -26.71 2.15
CA LYS A 955 7.73 -27.89 1.27
C LYS A 955 7.10 -27.57 -0.09
N ILE A 956 5.97 -26.87 -0.10
CA ILE A 956 5.29 -26.39 -1.33
C ILE A 956 6.20 -25.43 -2.10
N GLN A 957 6.81 -24.44 -1.43
CA GLN A 957 7.74 -23.51 -2.08
C GLN A 957 8.96 -24.22 -2.69
N ARG A 958 9.50 -25.25 -2.02
CA ARG A 958 10.58 -26.09 -2.58
C ARG A 958 10.15 -26.86 -3.82
N GLN A 959 8.93 -27.40 -3.88
CA GLN A 959 8.40 -28.04 -5.09
C GLN A 959 8.26 -27.04 -6.24
N VAL A 960 7.72 -25.84 -5.99
CA VAL A 960 7.62 -24.78 -7.02
C VAL A 960 8.99 -24.37 -7.55
N MET A 961 9.98 -24.19 -6.67
CA MET A 961 11.37 -23.90 -7.07
C MET A 961 11.99 -25.03 -7.91
N PHE A 962 11.72 -26.28 -7.57
CA PHE A 962 12.21 -27.45 -8.30
C PHE A 962 11.60 -27.54 -9.72
N GLU A 963 10.29 -27.31 -9.86
CA GLU A 963 9.65 -27.23 -11.18
C GLU A 963 10.20 -26.10 -12.04
N GLN A 964 10.47 -24.92 -11.44
CA GLN A 964 11.07 -23.80 -12.14
C GLN A 964 12.50 -24.12 -12.60
N GLN A 965 13.30 -24.81 -11.78
CA GLN A 965 14.63 -25.29 -12.17
C GLN A 965 14.57 -26.29 -13.34
N ILE A 966 13.60 -27.21 -13.38
CA ILE A 966 13.41 -28.13 -14.51
C ILE A 966 13.05 -27.36 -15.79
N LYS A 967 12.16 -26.36 -15.72
CA LYS A 967 11.78 -25.52 -16.86
C LYS A 967 12.99 -24.71 -17.38
N ILE A 968 13.81 -24.17 -16.48
CA ILE A 968 15.05 -23.45 -16.83
C ILE A 968 16.08 -24.41 -17.47
N SER A 969 16.23 -25.64 -16.98
CA SER A 969 17.12 -26.64 -17.59
C SER A 969 16.71 -26.97 -19.01
N ARG A 970 15.44 -27.32 -19.25
CA ARG A 970 14.94 -27.65 -20.58
C ARG A 970 15.13 -26.50 -21.57
N PHE A 971 14.80 -25.27 -21.16
CA PHE A 971 15.00 -24.09 -21.99
C PHE A 971 16.48 -23.83 -22.32
N LYS A 972 17.39 -24.13 -21.39
CA LYS A 972 18.83 -24.07 -21.62
C LYS A 972 19.29 -25.13 -22.63
N ASP A 973 18.79 -26.36 -22.50
CA ASP A 973 19.09 -27.47 -23.42
C ASP A 973 18.56 -27.18 -24.86
N ASP A 974 17.34 -26.63 -24.97
CA ASP A 974 16.75 -26.19 -26.24
C ASP A 974 17.59 -25.10 -26.93
N ILE A 975 18.12 -24.14 -26.16
CA ILE A 975 19.04 -23.10 -26.68
C ILE A 975 20.37 -23.71 -27.15
N TYR A 976 20.94 -24.69 -26.43
CA TYR A 976 22.15 -25.38 -26.88
C TYR A 976 21.92 -26.19 -28.16
N ALA A 977 20.77 -26.86 -28.28
CA ALA A 977 20.38 -27.55 -29.51
C ALA A 977 20.26 -26.56 -30.68
N LEU A 978 19.55 -25.44 -30.49
CA LEU A 978 19.39 -24.41 -31.52
C LEU A 978 20.74 -23.80 -31.94
N ALA A 979 21.65 -23.56 -30.99
CA ALA A 979 23.00 -23.07 -31.27
C ALA A 979 23.83 -24.07 -32.10
N GLN A 980 23.71 -25.38 -31.83
CA GLN A 980 24.37 -26.42 -32.65
C GLN A 980 23.83 -26.45 -34.10
N TYR A 981 22.52 -26.24 -34.31
CA TYR A 981 21.96 -26.14 -35.67
C TYR A 981 22.45 -24.91 -36.44
N ILE A 982 22.67 -23.78 -35.75
CA ILE A 982 23.18 -22.54 -36.37
C ILE A 982 24.66 -22.66 -36.75
N LEU A 983 25.46 -23.41 -35.98
CA LEU A 983 26.90 -23.60 -36.23
C LEU A 983 27.21 -24.55 -37.41
N ASP A 984 26.30 -25.44 -37.79
CA ASP A 984 26.55 -26.50 -38.78
C ASP A 984 25.63 -26.38 -40.02
N PHE A 985 25.88 -25.34 -40.82
CA PHE A 985 25.07 -24.91 -41.98
C PHE A 985 24.73 -26.02 -42.99
N ASN A 986 25.53 -27.09 -43.05
CA ASN A 986 25.31 -28.23 -43.96
C ASN A 986 24.24 -29.23 -43.45
N ARG A 987 23.96 -29.28 -42.14
CA ARG A 987 22.84 -30.10 -41.60
C ARG A 987 21.49 -29.47 -41.93
N LEU A 988 21.40 -28.15 -41.83
CA LEU A 988 20.21 -27.36 -42.12
C LEU A 988 19.75 -27.48 -43.59
N LYS A 989 20.67 -27.84 -44.50
CA LYS A 989 20.43 -27.98 -45.94
C LYS A 989 20.09 -29.41 -46.40
N LYS A 990 20.03 -30.39 -45.50
CA LYS A 990 19.84 -31.82 -45.83
C LYS A 990 18.58 -32.48 -45.23
N SER A 991 17.74 -31.70 -44.55
CA SER A 991 16.50 -32.19 -43.94
C SER A 991 15.26 -31.66 -44.66
N ASP A 992 15.10 -32.01 -45.93
CA ASP A 992 13.79 -32.01 -46.56
C ASP A 992 12.99 -33.24 -46.09
N TYR A 993 11.72 -32.97 -45.77
CA TYR A 993 10.73 -33.88 -45.20
C TYR A 993 10.68 -35.27 -45.86
N GLN A 994 11.02 -36.34 -45.11
CA GLN A 994 10.27 -37.61 -45.00
C GLN A 994 11.09 -38.69 -44.27
N ASN A 995 10.96 -38.77 -42.94
CA ASN A 995 10.98 -40.01 -42.16
C ASN A 995 10.56 -39.69 -40.72
N LYS A 996 9.40 -40.23 -40.30
CA LYS A 996 8.70 -39.89 -39.06
C LYS A 996 8.79 -41.05 -38.06
N PRO A 997 9.27 -40.81 -36.83
CA PRO A 997 8.74 -41.41 -35.62
C PRO A 997 8.03 -40.36 -34.76
N ASP A 998 6.87 -40.74 -34.22
CA ASP A 998 6.03 -40.04 -33.23
C ASP A 998 5.70 -38.56 -33.53
N VAL A 999 4.69 -38.43 -34.38
CA VAL A 999 4.11 -37.16 -34.83
C VAL A 999 2.91 -36.84 -33.96
N TYR A 1000 3.01 -35.78 -33.16
CA TYR A 1000 1.83 -35.10 -32.64
C TYR A 1000 1.22 -34.27 -33.77
N GLN A 1001 0.31 -34.89 -34.51
CA GLN A 1001 -0.46 -34.25 -35.56
C GLN A 1001 -1.58 -33.42 -34.90
N TYR A 1002 -1.85 -32.23 -35.43
CA TYR A 1002 -3.07 -31.51 -35.08
C TYR A 1002 -4.25 -32.31 -35.65
N ASP A 1003 -5.14 -32.79 -34.77
CA ASP A 1003 -6.42 -33.34 -35.20
C ASP A 1003 -7.34 -32.21 -35.72
N GLU A 1004 -8.08 -32.54 -36.77
CA GLU A 1004 -8.70 -31.56 -37.66
C GLU A 1004 -9.87 -30.79 -37.02
N VAL A 1005 -10.08 -29.55 -37.46
CA VAL A 1005 -11.29 -28.79 -37.14
C VAL A 1005 -12.47 -29.44 -37.87
N PHE A 1006 -13.28 -30.21 -37.13
CA PHE A 1006 -14.44 -30.89 -37.69
C PHE A 1006 -15.44 -29.92 -38.32
N ASN A 1007 -15.68 -30.10 -39.62
CA ASN A 1007 -16.64 -29.31 -40.38
C ASN A 1007 -18.09 -29.79 -40.09
N ILE A 1008 -19.07 -28.90 -40.30
CA ILE A 1008 -20.45 -28.97 -39.76
C ILE A 1008 -21.31 -30.14 -40.32
N GLN A 1009 -20.75 -31.01 -41.17
CA GLN A 1009 -21.48 -32.07 -41.89
C GLN A 1009 -21.23 -33.52 -41.41
N MET A 1010 -20.44 -33.74 -40.35
CA MET A 1010 -20.20 -35.08 -39.79
C MET A 1010 -21.35 -35.59 -38.91
N ASN A 1011 -21.63 -36.90 -38.98
CA ASN A 1011 -22.80 -37.51 -38.34
C ASN A 1011 -22.59 -37.71 -36.82
N GLN A 1012 -23.38 -37.01 -36.01
CA GLN A 1012 -23.16 -36.85 -34.56
C GLN A 1012 -23.20 -38.15 -33.75
N SER A 1013 -23.91 -39.18 -34.21
CA SER A 1013 -24.01 -40.48 -33.54
C SER A 1013 -22.68 -41.23 -33.46
N LEU A 1014 -21.78 -41.04 -34.44
CA LEU A 1014 -20.49 -41.71 -34.49
C LEU A 1014 -19.49 -41.14 -33.46
N ILE A 1015 -19.51 -39.80 -33.32
CA ILE A 1015 -18.70 -39.05 -32.36
C ILE A 1015 -19.03 -39.47 -30.93
N PHE A 1016 -20.33 -39.59 -30.61
CA PHE A 1016 -20.79 -39.95 -29.27
C PHE A 1016 -20.34 -41.37 -28.85
N HIS A 1017 -20.46 -42.37 -29.74
CA HIS A 1017 -20.16 -43.75 -29.39
C HIS A 1017 -18.67 -44.08 -29.28
N GLN A 1018 -17.79 -43.50 -30.12
CA GLN A 1018 -16.34 -43.83 -30.09
C GLN A 1018 -15.54 -43.06 -29.05
N TYR A 1019 -15.86 -41.79 -28.79
CA TYR A 1019 -15.07 -40.95 -27.89
C TYR A 1019 -15.63 -40.90 -26.47
N PHE A 1020 -16.95 -40.76 -26.31
CA PHE A 1020 -17.57 -40.58 -24.99
C PHE A 1020 -17.51 -41.86 -24.13
N SER A 1021 -17.58 -43.04 -24.75
CA SER A 1021 -17.48 -44.34 -24.07
C SER A 1021 -16.09 -44.60 -23.47
N ASN A 1022 -15.02 -44.23 -24.20
CA ASN A 1022 -13.64 -44.39 -23.74
C ASN A 1022 -13.32 -43.47 -22.55
N SER A 1023 -13.78 -42.21 -22.58
CA SER A 1023 -13.57 -41.28 -21.46
C SER A 1023 -14.34 -41.68 -20.20
N ILE A 1024 -15.55 -42.26 -20.32
CA ILE A 1024 -16.28 -42.83 -19.17
C ILE A 1024 -15.53 -44.03 -18.58
N ASN A 1025 -15.00 -44.93 -19.42
CA ASN A 1025 -14.21 -46.07 -18.95
C ASN A 1025 -12.91 -45.63 -18.24
N GLN A 1026 -12.25 -44.55 -18.70
CA GLN A 1026 -11.09 -43.98 -18.01
C GLN A 1026 -11.45 -43.39 -16.63
N LEU A 1027 -12.60 -42.74 -16.51
CA LEU A 1027 -13.10 -42.18 -15.25
C LEU A 1027 -13.49 -43.28 -14.23
N ILE A 1028 -14.08 -44.39 -14.70
CA ILE A 1028 -14.34 -45.58 -13.88
C ILE A 1028 -13.03 -46.23 -13.40
N ASN A 1029 -11.99 -46.22 -14.24
CA ASN A 1029 -10.67 -46.79 -13.93
C ASN A 1029 -9.75 -45.84 -13.13
N GLY A 1030 -10.29 -44.76 -12.55
CA GLY A 1030 -9.53 -43.86 -11.67
C GLY A 1030 -8.46 -43.01 -12.36
N GLN A 1031 -8.60 -42.75 -13.67
CA GLN A 1031 -7.71 -41.86 -14.41
C GLN A 1031 -8.30 -40.45 -14.53
N ASN A 1032 -7.45 -39.45 -14.30
CA ASN A 1032 -7.81 -38.04 -14.40
C ASN A 1032 -8.24 -37.72 -15.84
N THR A 1033 -9.48 -37.26 -16.00
CA THR A 1033 -10.11 -37.02 -17.31
C THR A 1033 -10.81 -35.67 -17.32
N ALA A 1034 -10.82 -35.06 -18.51
CA ALA A 1034 -11.39 -33.75 -18.77
C ALA A 1034 -12.47 -33.87 -19.84
N PHE A 1035 -13.65 -33.32 -19.58
CA PHE A 1035 -14.75 -33.26 -20.56
C PHE A 1035 -15.02 -31.81 -20.97
N LEU A 1036 -15.35 -31.62 -22.25
CA LEU A 1036 -15.77 -30.35 -22.83
C LEU A 1036 -17.18 -30.53 -23.40
N ILE A 1037 -18.13 -29.75 -22.86
CA ILE A 1037 -19.52 -29.73 -23.33
C ILE A 1037 -19.79 -28.37 -23.96
N HIS A 1038 -20.27 -28.38 -25.20
CA HIS A 1038 -20.55 -27.20 -26.00
C HIS A 1038 -22.07 -27.02 -26.16
N GLY A 1039 -22.59 -25.85 -25.79
CA GLY A 1039 -23.94 -25.44 -26.20
C GLY A 1039 -23.95 -24.86 -27.63
N PRO A 1040 -25.12 -24.70 -28.27
CA PRO A 1040 -25.25 -24.13 -29.61
C PRO A 1040 -24.81 -22.67 -29.75
N SER A 1041 -24.42 -22.01 -28.64
CA SER A 1041 -23.81 -20.67 -28.61
C SER A 1041 -22.27 -20.69 -28.52
N ASN A 1042 -21.61 -21.84 -28.70
CA ASN A 1042 -20.15 -22.03 -28.63
C ASN A 1042 -19.48 -21.63 -27.30
N CYS A 1043 -20.23 -21.38 -26.24
CA CYS A 1043 -19.68 -21.31 -24.88
C CYS A 1043 -19.54 -22.73 -24.31
N GLY A 1044 -18.32 -23.27 -24.31
CA GLY A 1044 -18.00 -24.53 -23.66
C GLY A 1044 -17.42 -24.34 -22.27
N LYS A 1045 -17.80 -25.19 -21.31
CA LYS A 1045 -17.09 -25.33 -20.02
C LYS A 1045 -16.36 -26.67 -19.99
N SER A 1046 -15.09 -26.62 -19.61
CA SER A 1046 -14.31 -27.80 -19.27
C SER A 1046 -14.52 -28.17 -17.81
N TYR A 1047 -14.70 -29.46 -17.55
CA TYR A 1047 -14.68 -30.02 -16.19
C TYR A 1047 -13.56 -31.05 -16.13
N ILE A 1048 -12.64 -30.84 -15.19
CA ILE A 1048 -11.50 -31.73 -14.93
C ILE A 1048 -11.72 -32.35 -13.56
N PHE A 1049 -11.80 -33.68 -13.51
CA PHE A 1049 -11.70 -34.40 -12.24
C PHE A 1049 -10.27 -34.92 -12.10
N SER A 1050 -9.60 -34.48 -11.04
CA SER A 1050 -8.22 -34.86 -10.73
C SER A 1050 -8.10 -35.37 -9.30
N GLY A 1051 -7.61 -36.59 -9.13
CA GLY A 1051 -7.16 -37.16 -7.85
C GLY A 1051 -5.80 -37.82 -8.00
N GLU A 1052 -5.08 -37.99 -6.90
CA GLU A 1052 -3.78 -38.67 -6.90
C GLU A 1052 -3.96 -40.20 -6.93
N GLN A 1053 -2.99 -40.88 -7.57
CA GLN A 1053 -3.04 -42.31 -7.83
C GLN A 1053 -2.64 -43.13 -6.59
N GLU A 1054 -3.61 -43.65 -5.84
CA GLU A 1054 -3.40 -44.86 -5.04
C GLU A 1054 -4.46 -45.91 -5.37
N ARG A 1055 -4.00 -47.16 -5.58
CA ARG A 1055 -4.82 -48.28 -6.07
C ARG A 1055 -5.47 -49.02 -4.91
N ASP A 1056 -6.63 -48.55 -4.48
CA ASP A 1056 -7.51 -49.27 -3.56
C ASP A 1056 -8.92 -49.46 -4.16
N ASP A 1057 -9.48 -50.66 -4.00
CA ASP A 1057 -10.68 -51.20 -4.70
C ASP A 1057 -12.00 -50.43 -4.48
N LYS A 1058 -12.00 -49.28 -3.81
CA LYS A 1058 -13.21 -48.51 -3.45
C LYS A 1058 -13.36 -47.18 -4.20
N GLY A 1059 -12.29 -46.65 -4.78
CA GLY A 1059 -12.33 -45.47 -5.67
C GLY A 1059 -12.64 -44.12 -5.01
N ILE A 1060 -12.26 -43.05 -5.72
CA ILE A 1060 -12.25 -41.66 -5.23
C ILE A 1060 -13.65 -41.15 -4.83
N ILE A 1061 -14.69 -41.52 -5.59
CA ILE A 1061 -16.07 -41.05 -5.36
C ILE A 1061 -16.63 -41.58 -4.04
N TYR A 1062 -16.37 -42.84 -3.70
CA TYR A 1062 -16.85 -43.45 -2.44
C TYR A 1062 -16.22 -42.78 -1.21
N GLN A 1063 -14.90 -42.54 -1.24
CA GLN A 1063 -14.20 -41.89 -0.13
C GLN A 1063 -14.55 -40.40 -0.02
N GLY A 1064 -14.78 -39.69 -1.14
CA GLY A 1064 -15.27 -38.32 -1.12
C GLY A 1064 -16.62 -38.19 -0.41
N CYS A 1065 -17.59 -39.06 -0.75
CA CYS A 1065 -18.87 -39.11 -0.05
C CYS A 1065 -18.72 -39.52 1.43
N GLN A 1066 -17.79 -40.41 1.76
CA GLN A 1066 -17.57 -40.87 3.14
C GLN A 1066 -16.94 -39.77 4.03
N LYS A 1067 -16.02 -38.95 3.50
CA LYS A 1067 -15.47 -37.78 4.22
C LYS A 1067 -16.52 -36.68 4.43
N ILE A 1068 -17.31 -36.36 3.41
CA ILE A 1068 -18.40 -35.37 3.52
C ILE A 1068 -19.45 -35.81 4.56
N LEU A 1069 -19.67 -37.11 4.74
CA LEU A 1069 -20.52 -37.68 5.80
C LEU A 1069 -19.88 -37.69 7.20
N GLN A 1070 -18.58 -37.41 7.34
CA GLN A 1070 -17.86 -37.36 8.62
C GLN A 1070 -17.62 -35.93 9.14
N GLU A 1071 -17.68 -34.91 8.29
CA GLU A 1071 -17.25 -33.54 8.62
C GLU A 1071 -18.39 -32.52 8.84
N ILE A 1072 -19.68 -32.92 8.82
CA ILE A 1072 -20.81 -31.97 8.91
C ILE A 1072 -21.63 -32.18 10.19
N PRO A 1073 -21.49 -31.28 11.19
CA PRO A 1073 -22.49 -31.08 12.25
C PRO A 1073 -23.77 -30.46 11.68
N GLU A 1074 -24.90 -30.83 12.28
CA GLU A 1074 -26.25 -30.44 11.88
C GLU A 1074 -26.47 -28.91 11.91
N GLN A 1075 -26.97 -28.27 10.83
CA GLN A 1075 -28.42 -28.26 10.49
C GLN A 1075 -28.88 -27.17 9.48
N GLU A 1076 -28.14 -26.07 9.23
CA GLU A 1076 -28.75 -24.87 8.59
C GLU A 1076 -28.63 -24.70 7.05
N ILE A 1077 -27.80 -25.47 6.32
CA ILE A 1077 -27.61 -25.27 4.85
C ILE A 1077 -28.50 -26.18 3.98
N LEU A 1078 -29.14 -27.19 4.58
CA LEU A 1078 -29.90 -28.24 3.88
C LEU A 1078 -31.13 -27.72 3.10
N LEU A 1079 -31.64 -26.53 3.43
CA LEU A 1079 -32.84 -25.94 2.80
C LEU A 1079 -32.59 -25.16 1.50
N GLN A 1080 -31.36 -24.72 1.20
CA GLN A 1080 -31.09 -23.94 -0.02
C GLN A 1080 -30.54 -24.79 -1.18
N ILE A 1081 -29.70 -25.79 -0.91
CA ILE A 1081 -29.11 -26.65 -1.95
C ILE A 1081 -30.18 -27.50 -2.66
N CYS A 1082 -31.23 -27.94 -1.95
CA CYS A 1082 -32.27 -28.81 -2.48
C CYS A 1082 -33.18 -28.15 -3.54
N SER A 1083 -33.15 -26.84 -3.73
CA SER A 1083 -33.98 -26.15 -4.74
C SER A 1083 -33.44 -26.21 -6.18
N ILE A 1084 -32.15 -26.54 -6.37
CA ILE A 1084 -31.47 -26.38 -7.68
C ILE A 1084 -31.43 -27.68 -8.49
N TYR A 1085 -31.43 -28.86 -7.85
CA TYR A 1085 -31.11 -30.14 -8.53
C TYR A 1085 -32.18 -31.24 -8.40
N GLN A 1086 -33.43 -30.91 -8.05
CA GLN A 1086 -34.44 -31.92 -7.70
C GLN A 1086 -34.87 -32.83 -8.87
N ASN A 1087 -34.82 -32.36 -10.13
CA ASN A 1087 -35.39 -33.09 -11.27
C ASN A 1087 -34.38 -33.80 -12.19
N GLN A 1088 -33.07 -33.50 -12.12
CA GLN A 1088 -32.08 -34.06 -13.07
C GLN A 1088 -31.29 -35.26 -12.53
N ILE A 1089 -31.18 -35.40 -11.20
CA ILE A 1089 -30.50 -36.54 -10.57
C ILE A 1089 -31.41 -37.80 -10.59
N PHE A 1090 -32.73 -37.61 -10.59
CA PHE A 1090 -33.70 -38.70 -10.54
C PHE A 1090 -33.72 -39.57 -11.81
N ASP A 1091 -33.63 -38.94 -12.99
CA ASP A 1091 -33.62 -39.66 -14.27
C ASP A 1091 -32.34 -40.49 -14.46
N LEU A 1092 -31.17 -39.94 -14.06
CA LEU A 1092 -29.87 -40.59 -14.18
C LEU A 1092 -29.69 -41.83 -13.30
N LEU A 1093 -30.43 -41.93 -12.18
CA LEU A 1093 -30.37 -43.08 -11.26
C LEU A 1093 -31.36 -44.21 -11.62
N SER A 1094 -32.18 -44.05 -12.67
CA SER A 1094 -33.26 -44.98 -13.00
C SER A 1094 -32.88 -46.12 -13.96
N THR A 1095 -31.74 -46.01 -14.66
CA THR A 1095 -31.47 -46.80 -15.89
C THR A 1095 -30.57 -48.03 -15.73
N HIS A 1096 -29.88 -48.22 -14.59
CA HIS A 1096 -29.06 -49.41 -14.34
C HIS A 1096 -29.32 -50.02 -12.96
N LYS A 1097 -29.58 -51.33 -12.91
CA LYS A 1097 -29.80 -52.11 -11.67
C LYS A 1097 -28.55 -52.07 -10.78
N PRO A 1098 -28.60 -51.48 -9.58
CA PRO A 1098 -27.43 -51.41 -8.71
C PRO A 1098 -27.27 -52.67 -7.85
N ALA A 1099 -26.08 -52.87 -7.32
CA ALA A 1099 -25.81 -53.91 -6.31
C ALA A 1099 -26.60 -53.63 -5.01
N THR A 1100 -26.92 -54.70 -4.26
CA THR A 1100 -27.89 -54.69 -3.15
C THR A 1100 -27.65 -53.65 -2.05
N ASN A 1101 -26.40 -53.22 -1.83
CA ASN A 1101 -26.07 -52.23 -0.80
C ASN A 1101 -26.43 -50.79 -1.21
N PHE A 1102 -26.57 -50.50 -2.51
CA PHE A 1102 -27.01 -49.18 -3.00
C PHE A 1102 -28.52 -48.96 -2.80
N GLN A 1103 -29.30 -50.05 -2.73
CA GLN A 1103 -30.75 -49.99 -2.49
C GLN A 1103 -31.07 -49.45 -1.08
N GLN A 1104 -30.21 -49.71 -0.09
CA GLN A 1104 -30.34 -49.16 1.27
C GLN A 1104 -30.11 -47.64 1.28
N PHE A 1105 -29.13 -47.14 0.51
CA PHE A 1105 -28.87 -45.70 0.37
C PHE A 1105 -30.05 -44.96 -0.26
N ILE A 1106 -30.65 -45.50 -1.32
CA ILE A 1106 -31.86 -44.94 -1.96
C ILE A 1106 -33.06 -44.94 -0.99
N ASN A 1107 -33.22 -46.00 -0.18
CA ASN A 1107 -34.29 -46.07 0.81
C ASN A 1107 -34.08 -45.13 2.01
N MET A 1108 -32.84 -44.74 2.31
CA MET A 1108 -32.52 -43.76 3.36
C MET A 1108 -32.77 -42.31 2.91
N ILE A 1109 -32.60 -42.02 1.61
CA ILE A 1109 -32.94 -40.72 0.99
C ILE A 1109 -34.45 -40.55 0.75
N LYS A 1110 -35.21 -41.66 0.69
CA LYS A 1110 -36.68 -41.66 0.55
C LYS A 1110 -37.45 -41.53 1.87
N LYS A 1111 -36.76 -41.53 3.01
CA LYS A 1111 -37.35 -41.51 4.35
C LYS A 1111 -37.14 -40.14 5.00
#